data_AF-A0A3B8HCW5-F1
#
_entry.id   AF-A0A3B8HCW5-F1
#
_cell.length_a   1.000
_cell.length_b   1.000
_cell.length_c   1.000
_cell.angle_alpha   90.00
_cell.angle_beta   90.00
_cell.angle_gamma   90.00
#
_symmetry.space_group_name_H-M   'P 1'
#
loop_
_entity.id
_entity.type
_entity.pdbx_description
1 polymer ?
#
loop_
_entity_poly.entity_id
_entity_poly.type
_entity_poly.pdbx_seq_one_letter_code
_entity_poly.pdbx_strand_id
1 'polypeptide(L)'
;FFETFVGPEDHWLPPDNYQEEPIAVVAHRTSPTNMGLALLSNLSACDFGYISVGQFIERTANALRTMAGMERHRGHFYNWYDTQSLKPLLPTYVSSVDSGNLNASLLTLRAGLLTLPDEKLAGPRLFDGLRDTLLVLSAAVGTPKPAALVRMEEDMKSAKTSASDSTLWATRESLDRLAGYAAEMVNNLEAAPDGDALRWARAFSTQCQAALDELTLGAPWVLLPSALTEPPLLNHVPTLRQSASLANELLPQIRKQAALCGSTEAREELDAFAELIIESSFRAGERITVLEDLALRSGELARPMEWEFLYDRTRHLLAIGYNVSEGRLDGSYYDLLASEARLTTFVAIAQGQLPQESWFALGRLLTIAGGEPTLLSWSGSMFEYLMPLLVMPTYEHTLLHHTCQAAVARQIDYGKKRGVPWGISESAYNMIDGHLNYQYTAFGVPGLGLKRGLAGDLVVAPYASVLALMVAPEEAVQNLETLDSRGFQGRYGFYEAIDYTPTHLPHGQSNAVVRSFMAHHQGMSLLSLAYLMLDRPMQKRFESDPAFQATMLLLQERLPKATAFYSHTAGISEAHSAVHPVEEKPIRVYTTPDTPVPEVQLLSNGRYHVMITNAGGGYSRWKDVAVTRWREDTTCDNWGAFCYIRDTANGIFWSTAHQPTLKASQQYEAIFSEGRAEFRRRDEDLDTHTEIAVSPEDDIELRRITITNHSKTRRTIDVTSYAEVVLAPPAGDALHPAFSNLFVQTEILRQQGAILATRRPRSSDEQTPWMFHAMSVYGADMGEMSYETDRMRFIGRGNTLSSPEAMRDLSPLSGSEGPVLDPIVAIRCQITLDPEKSATVNVVTGVGETRDVCASLMAKYQDRYFADRVFELAWTHSQVLLRQINATEADAQLYGRLAASVIYANSSLRAGPGALVQNRRGQSALWGYAISGDLPIVLLQIEDPANISLVRQLVQAHAYWRLKGLAVDLVIWNEDHAGYRQLLHEQIMGLIAAGTEANVTDRPGGIFVRPSDQISKEDRVLFQTVARAIITDRKGPLTDQLKQRRATEGMLPAPMSTRTTKHNLPEIAAKPRQDLMFGNGLGGFTPDGREYVISTARGQVTPAPWVNVLANPNFGTVVSENGAAYTWSENAHEFRLTPWYNDPVSDSSGEAFYIRDEERGHF
;
A
#
# COMPACT_ATOMS: atom_id res chain seq x y z
N PHE A 1 6.06 29.63 -7.06
CA PHE A 1 6.71 28.31 -7.04
C PHE A 1 7.85 28.25 -8.05
N PHE A 2 7.57 28.28 -9.37
CA PHE A 2 8.58 28.05 -10.41
C PHE A 2 9.77 29.02 -10.39
N GLU A 3 9.54 30.30 -10.10
CA GLU A 3 10.64 31.27 -9.98
C GLU A 3 11.62 30.97 -8.82
N THR A 4 11.14 30.32 -7.75
CA THR A 4 11.98 29.99 -6.59
C THR A 4 12.72 28.68 -6.78
N PHE A 5 12.06 27.66 -7.34
CA PHE A 5 12.59 26.30 -7.37
C PHE A 5 13.11 25.84 -8.75
N VAL A 6 12.88 26.61 -9.82
CA VAL A 6 13.36 26.29 -11.17
C VAL A 6 14.45 27.27 -11.56
N GLY A 7 15.58 27.18 -10.85
CA GLY A 7 16.75 28.02 -11.04
C GLY A 7 17.98 27.23 -11.50
N PRO A 8 19.16 27.89 -11.55
CA PRO A 8 20.41 27.25 -11.93
C PRO A 8 20.82 26.06 -11.04
N GLU A 9 20.45 26.06 -9.77
CA GLU A 9 20.78 24.99 -8.79
C GLU A 9 20.19 23.63 -9.18
N ASP A 10 19.00 23.64 -9.81
CA ASP A 10 18.29 22.46 -10.30
C ASP A 10 18.37 22.34 -11.83
N HIS A 11 19.38 22.95 -12.45
CA HIS A 11 19.58 22.97 -13.90
C HIS A 11 18.37 23.46 -14.70
N TRP A 12 17.57 24.35 -14.11
CA TRP A 12 16.32 24.86 -14.67
C TRP A 12 15.26 23.78 -14.91
N LEU A 13 15.34 22.67 -14.18
CA LEU A 13 14.32 21.63 -14.13
C LEU A 13 13.47 21.78 -12.86
N PRO A 14 12.16 21.52 -12.91
CA PRO A 14 11.31 21.57 -11.73
C PRO A 14 11.54 20.39 -10.79
N PRO A 15 11.83 20.60 -9.50
CA PRO A 15 11.77 19.51 -8.52
C PRO A 15 10.32 19.00 -8.40
N ASP A 16 10.15 17.77 -7.93
CA ASP A 16 8.86 17.10 -7.90
C ASP A 16 7.90 17.79 -6.94
N ASN A 17 8.39 18.04 -5.72
CA ASN A 17 7.66 18.76 -4.71
C ASN A 17 8.58 19.52 -3.75
N TYR A 18 7.99 20.53 -3.11
CA TYR A 18 8.54 21.18 -1.93
C TYR A 18 7.59 20.97 -0.76
N GLN A 19 8.07 20.38 0.32
CA GLN A 19 7.33 20.17 1.55
C GLN A 19 7.76 21.23 2.58
N GLU A 20 6.81 21.90 3.23
CA GLU A 20 7.07 22.89 4.30
C GLU A 20 7.12 22.23 5.69
N GLU A 21 6.16 21.35 5.98
CA GLU A 21 6.03 20.65 7.27
C GLU A 21 5.99 19.12 7.06
N PRO A 22 6.50 18.30 8.01
CA PRO A 22 7.09 18.69 9.29
C PRO A 22 8.51 19.29 9.18
N ILE A 23 9.20 19.06 8.06
CA ILE A 23 10.50 19.64 7.73
C ILE A 23 10.51 20.20 6.32
N ALA A 24 11.19 21.34 6.14
CA ALA A 24 11.35 21.98 4.84
C ALA A 24 12.29 21.15 3.96
N VAL A 25 11.76 20.50 2.93
CA VAL A 25 12.51 19.60 2.04
C VAL A 25 12.10 19.80 0.59
N VAL A 26 13.08 19.92 -0.30
CA VAL A 26 12.88 19.90 -1.75
C VAL A 26 13.19 18.49 -2.25
N ALA A 27 12.24 17.86 -2.93
CA ALA A 27 12.46 16.60 -3.62
C ALA A 27 13.17 16.88 -4.97
N HIS A 28 14.50 16.85 -4.97
CA HIS A 28 15.37 17.09 -6.14
C HIS A 28 15.28 15.98 -7.20
N ARG A 29 14.06 15.66 -7.65
CA ARG A 29 13.78 14.75 -8.75
C ARG A 29 12.75 15.38 -9.69
N THR A 30 12.78 15.08 -10.98
CA THR A 30 11.79 15.56 -11.95
C THR A 30 11.28 14.42 -12.83
N SER A 31 10.02 14.55 -13.26
CA SER A 31 9.39 13.69 -14.26
C SER A 31 9.20 14.41 -15.61
N PRO A 32 8.98 13.69 -16.72
CA PRO A 32 8.65 14.29 -18.00
C PRO A 32 7.41 15.18 -17.96
N THR A 33 6.38 14.80 -17.19
CA THR A 33 5.18 15.64 -16.97
C THR A 33 5.54 16.96 -16.27
N ASN A 34 6.36 16.92 -15.21
CA ASN A 34 6.80 18.14 -14.52
C ASN A 34 7.57 19.07 -15.47
N MET A 35 8.49 18.52 -16.28
CA MET A 35 9.25 19.28 -17.28
C MET A 35 8.34 19.98 -18.29
N GLY A 36 7.36 19.24 -18.84
CA GLY A 36 6.40 19.79 -19.81
C GLY A 36 5.55 20.92 -19.22
N LEU A 37 5.00 20.71 -18.03
CA LEU A 37 4.18 21.72 -17.34
C LEU A 37 4.98 22.96 -16.93
N ALA A 38 6.25 22.81 -16.53
CA ALA A 38 7.11 23.97 -16.22
C ALA A 38 7.42 24.81 -17.46
N LEU A 39 7.69 24.17 -18.61
CA LEU A 39 7.89 24.88 -19.88
C LEU A 39 6.65 25.67 -20.31
N LEU A 40 5.47 25.06 -20.24
CA LEU A 40 4.22 25.75 -20.52
C LEU A 40 3.88 26.82 -19.47
N SER A 41 4.27 26.62 -18.21
CA SER A 41 4.11 27.62 -17.15
C SER A 41 4.96 28.86 -17.40
N ASN A 42 6.18 28.70 -17.92
CA ASN A 42 7.00 29.83 -18.37
C ASN A 42 6.32 30.60 -19.51
N LEU A 43 5.72 29.89 -20.48
CA LEU A 43 4.98 30.52 -21.57
C LEU A 43 3.72 31.24 -21.06
N SER A 44 2.93 30.63 -20.16
CA SER A 44 1.79 31.27 -19.53
C SER A 44 2.18 32.49 -18.70
N ALA A 45 3.33 32.45 -17.99
CA ALA A 45 3.83 33.61 -17.26
C ALA A 45 4.17 34.77 -18.20
N CYS A 46 4.70 34.48 -19.40
CA CYS A 46 4.89 35.47 -20.45
C CYS A 46 3.54 36.00 -20.97
N ASP A 47 2.56 35.11 -21.18
CA ASP A 47 1.21 35.49 -21.63
C ASP A 47 0.49 36.40 -20.63
N PHE A 48 0.67 36.18 -19.33
CA PHE A 48 0.14 37.04 -18.28
C PHE A 48 0.90 38.38 -18.13
N GLY A 49 2.07 38.52 -18.77
CA GLY A 49 2.95 39.67 -18.56
C GLY A 49 3.70 39.65 -17.23
N TYR A 50 3.80 38.49 -16.55
CA TYR A 50 4.56 38.33 -15.31
C TYR A 50 6.06 38.26 -15.54
N ILE A 51 6.48 37.80 -16.72
CA ILE A 51 7.88 37.81 -17.18
C ILE A 51 7.95 38.37 -18.61
N SER A 52 9.10 38.94 -18.97
CA SER A 52 9.35 39.43 -20.32
C SER A 52 9.65 38.31 -21.32
N VAL A 53 9.58 38.61 -22.62
CA VAL A 53 9.96 37.67 -23.69
C VAL A 53 11.42 37.21 -23.53
N GLY A 54 12.33 38.11 -23.17
CA GLY A 54 13.73 37.81 -22.90
C GLY A 54 13.92 36.87 -21.72
N GLN A 55 13.22 37.11 -20.60
CA GLN A 55 13.25 36.21 -19.44
C GLN A 55 12.67 34.82 -19.77
N PHE A 56 11.57 34.78 -20.54
CA PHE A 56 10.99 33.55 -21.03
C PHE A 56 11.97 32.75 -21.91
N ILE A 57 12.65 33.43 -22.84
CA ILE A 57 13.68 32.83 -23.70
C ILE A 57 14.82 32.28 -22.86
N GLU A 58 15.33 33.04 -21.89
CA GLU A 58 16.42 32.59 -21.03
C GLU A 58 16.06 31.31 -20.28
N ARG A 59 14.92 31.32 -19.56
CA ARG A 59 14.43 30.16 -18.79
C ARG A 59 14.22 28.94 -19.68
N THR A 60 13.57 29.13 -20.82
CA THR A 60 13.27 28.05 -21.78
C THR A 60 14.52 27.51 -22.46
N ALA A 61 15.44 28.37 -22.88
CA ALA A 61 16.70 27.97 -23.50
C ALA A 61 17.57 27.17 -22.54
N ASN A 62 17.63 27.57 -21.27
CA ASN A 62 18.35 26.83 -20.24
C ASN A 62 17.73 25.44 -20.02
N ALA A 63 16.41 25.36 -19.82
CA ALA A 63 15.71 24.09 -19.60
C ALA A 63 15.87 23.13 -20.79
N LEU A 64 15.63 23.59 -22.03
CA LEU A 64 15.76 22.75 -23.22
C LEU A 64 17.21 22.28 -23.45
N ARG A 65 18.21 23.11 -23.12
CA ARG A 65 19.63 22.72 -23.19
C ARG A 65 19.94 21.61 -22.20
N THR A 66 19.46 21.72 -20.96
CA THR A 66 19.60 20.67 -19.94
C THR A 66 18.95 19.37 -20.43
N MET A 67 17.70 19.44 -20.87
CA MET A 67 16.94 18.29 -21.36
C MET A 67 17.63 17.59 -22.55
N ALA A 68 18.23 18.34 -23.47
CA ALA A 68 18.95 17.76 -24.60
C ALA A 68 20.17 16.92 -24.19
N GLY A 69 20.80 17.25 -23.06
CA GLY A 69 21.96 16.54 -22.51
C GLY A 69 21.62 15.31 -21.66
N MET A 70 20.34 15.09 -21.33
CA MET A 70 19.92 13.99 -20.45
C MET A 70 19.86 12.65 -21.19
N GLU A 71 20.19 11.58 -20.46
CA GLU A 71 20.11 10.20 -20.95
C GLU A 71 18.65 9.82 -21.24
N ARG A 72 18.41 9.11 -22.34
CA ARG A 72 17.08 8.75 -22.84
C ARG A 72 17.06 7.32 -23.37
N HIS A 73 15.90 6.68 -23.35
CA HIS A 73 15.68 5.36 -23.95
C HIS A 73 14.78 5.50 -25.19
N ARG A 74 15.33 5.25 -26.39
CA ARG A 74 14.58 5.33 -27.67
C ARG A 74 13.83 6.67 -27.83
N GLY A 75 14.51 7.76 -27.49
CA GLY A 75 13.94 9.12 -27.51
C GLY A 75 13.06 9.48 -26.30
N HIS A 76 12.64 8.50 -25.48
CA HIS A 76 11.86 8.75 -24.26
C HIS A 76 12.75 9.15 -23.09
N PHE A 77 12.26 10.11 -22.31
CA PHE A 77 12.82 10.42 -20.99
C PHE A 77 12.37 9.36 -19.98
N TYR A 78 13.23 9.03 -19.03
CA TYR A 78 12.88 8.18 -17.90
C TYR A 78 11.90 8.89 -16.96
N ASN A 79 11.19 8.12 -16.15
CA ASN A 79 10.17 8.63 -15.23
C ASN A 79 10.76 9.57 -14.18
N TRP A 80 12.01 9.32 -13.75
CA TRP A 80 12.66 10.12 -12.72
C TRP A 80 14.13 10.43 -13.04
N TYR A 81 14.48 11.70 -12.92
CA TYR A 81 15.86 12.19 -12.91
C TYR A 81 16.12 12.99 -11.66
N ASP A 82 17.31 12.87 -11.09
CA ASP A 82 17.79 13.79 -10.07
C ASP A 82 18.12 15.15 -10.70
N THR A 83 17.53 16.25 -10.20
CA THR A 83 17.63 17.59 -10.83
C THR A 83 19.00 18.24 -10.64
N GLN A 84 19.78 17.79 -9.65
CA GLN A 84 21.10 18.32 -9.33
C GLN A 84 22.22 17.60 -10.09
N SER A 85 22.10 16.29 -10.32
CA SER A 85 23.12 15.47 -10.99
C SER A 85 22.75 15.11 -12.43
N LEU A 86 21.50 15.32 -12.84
CA LEU A 86 20.92 14.94 -14.13
C LEU A 86 20.94 13.43 -14.41
N LYS A 87 21.24 12.61 -13.40
CA LYS A 87 21.28 11.15 -13.54
C LYS A 87 19.87 10.56 -13.47
N PRO A 88 19.55 9.56 -14.31
CA PRO A 88 18.34 8.77 -14.14
C PRO A 88 18.32 8.09 -12.76
N LEU A 89 17.16 8.12 -12.09
CA LEU A 89 16.96 7.38 -10.85
C LEU A 89 16.58 5.92 -11.15
N LEU A 90 17.13 4.98 -10.37
CA LEU A 90 16.87 3.56 -10.53
C LEU A 90 15.61 3.12 -9.76
N PRO A 91 14.81 2.16 -10.29
CA PRO A 91 14.97 1.54 -11.60
C PRO A 91 14.62 2.49 -12.75
N THR A 92 15.39 2.40 -13.85
CA THR A 92 15.08 3.18 -15.06
C THR A 92 13.80 2.67 -15.70
N TYR A 93 12.82 3.56 -15.84
CA TYR A 93 11.47 3.23 -16.31
C TYR A 93 10.99 4.30 -17.30
N VAL A 94 10.34 3.90 -18.38
CA VAL A 94 9.67 4.79 -19.34
C VAL A 94 8.16 4.69 -19.12
N SER A 95 7.53 5.82 -18.82
CA SER A 95 6.07 5.94 -18.66
C SER A 95 5.44 6.45 -19.96
N SER A 96 4.40 5.75 -20.44
CA SER A 96 3.68 6.13 -21.67
C SER A 96 2.97 7.48 -21.49
N VAL A 97 2.35 7.70 -20.33
CA VAL A 97 1.62 8.94 -20.02
C VAL A 97 2.56 10.13 -19.87
N ASP A 98 3.64 9.99 -19.10
CA ASP A 98 4.58 11.10 -18.90
C ASP A 98 5.26 11.50 -20.21
N SER A 99 5.60 10.50 -21.04
CA SER A 99 6.13 10.76 -22.38
C SER A 99 5.12 11.52 -23.24
N GLY A 100 3.84 11.15 -23.20
CA GLY A 100 2.79 11.78 -23.99
C GLY A 100 2.50 13.20 -23.57
N ASN A 101 2.44 13.45 -22.26
CA ASN A 101 2.28 14.78 -21.68
C ASN A 101 3.44 15.70 -22.07
N LEU A 102 4.69 15.22 -21.96
CA LEU A 102 5.85 16.00 -22.38
C LEU A 102 5.82 16.28 -23.89
N ASN A 103 5.49 15.29 -24.71
CA ASN A 103 5.41 15.44 -26.16
C ASN A 103 4.37 16.50 -26.58
N ALA A 104 3.16 16.42 -26.02
CA ALA A 104 2.11 17.42 -26.23
C ALA A 104 2.57 18.83 -25.81
N SER A 105 3.24 18.91 -24.66
CA SER A 105 3.72 20.18 -24.10
C SER A 105 4.81 20.80 -24.98
N LEU A 106 5.77 20.02 -25.48
CA LEU A 106 6.84 20.50 -26.36
C LEU A 106 6.29 21.02 -27.71
N LEU A 107 5.29 20.34 -28.29
CA LEU A 107 4.67 20.78 -29.54
C LEU A 107 3.80 22.02 -29.34
N THR A 108 3.11 22.13 -28.20
CA THR A 108 2.35 23.33 -27.83
C THR A 108 3.28 24.51 -27.56
N LEU A 109 4.41 24.29 -26.87
CA LEU A 109 5.46 25.28 -26.63
C LEU A 109 6.05 25.77 -27.96
N ARG A 110 6.33 24.85 -28.90
CA ARG A 110 6.83 25.18 -30.23
C ARG A 110 5.89 26.14 -30.96
N ALA A 111 4.58 25.89 -30.94
CA ALA A 111 3.60 26.81 -31.51
C ALA A 111 3.65 28.19 -30.83
N GLY A 112 3.73 28.24 -29.50
CA GLY A 112 3.84 29.51 -28.76
C GLY A 112 5.12 30.30 -29.06
N LEU A 113 6.26 29.63 -29.16
CA LEU A 113 7.55 30.26 -29.53
C LEU A 113 7.47 30.92 -30.92
N LEU A 114 6.76 30.31 -31.86
CA LEU A 114 6.60 30.81 -33.23
C LEU A 114 5.62 31.99 -33.34
N THR A 115 4.73 32.21 -32.36
CA THR A 115 3.78 33.35 -32.37
C THR A 115 4.37 34.61 -31.75
N LEU A 116 5.31 34.49 -30.80
CA LEU A 116 5.91 35.63 -30.08
C LEU A 116 6.53 36.73 -30.98
N PRO A 117 7.16 36.43 -32.13
CA PRO A 117 7.68 37.46 -33.03
C PRO A 117 6.63 38.46 -33.54
N ASP A 118 5.36 38.04 -33.55
CA ASP A 118 4.22 38.80 -34.06
C ASP A 118 3.45 39.54 -32.95
N GLU A 119 3.87 39.40 -31.69
CA GLU A 119 3.30 40.13 -30.56
C GLU A 119 4.02 41.48 -30.34
N LYS A 120 3.30 42.47 -29.79
CA LYS A 120 3.87 43.79 -29.46
C LYS A 120 4.82 43.66 -28.26
N LEU A 121 5.99 44.30 -28.32
CA LEU A 121 7.01 44.27 -27.26
C LEU A 121 6.47 44.73 -25.89
N ALA A 122 5.57 45.72 -25.89
CA ALA A 122 4.87 46.21 -24.70
C ALA A 122 3.37 46.37 -25.01
N GLY A 123 2.67 45.25 -25.11
CA GLY A 123 1.22 45.21 -25.30
C GLY A 123 0.43 45.43 -23.99
N PRO A 124 -0.91 45.49 -24.05
CA PRO A 124 -1.76 45.70 -22.86
C PRO A 124 -1.54 44.67 -21.75
N ARG A 125 -1.23 43.42 -22.11
CA ARG A 125 -0.99 42.32 -21.17
C ARG A 125 0.20 42.55 -20.22
N LEU A 126 1.20 43.31 -20.67
CA LEU A 126 2.32 43.70 -19.81
C LEU A 126 1.84 44.54 -18.61
N PHE A 127 0.96 45.52 -18.86
CA PHE A 127 0.42 46.37 -17.81
C PHE A 127 -0.59 45.62 -16.92
N ASP A 128 -1.28 44.61 -17.46
CA ASP A 128 -2.09 43.70 -16.66
C ASP A 128 -1.22 42.92 -15.66
N GLY A 129 -0.13 42.30 -16.11
CA GLY A 129 0.82 41.60 -15.24
C GLY A 129 1.47 42.49 -14.18
N LEU A 130 1.93 43.69 -14.56
CA LEU A 130 2.46 44.67 -13.61
C LEU A 130 1.43 45.06 -12.55
N ARG A 131 0.18 45.32 -12.97
CA ARG A 131 -0.91 45.66 -12.06
C ARG A 131 -1.19 44.52 -11.09
N ASP A 132 -1.18 43.27 -11.56
CA ASP A 132 -1.45 42.11 -10.71
C ASP A 132 -0.36 41.98 -9.62
N THR A 133 0.92 42.14 -9.98
CA THR A 133 2.03 42.19 -9.01
C THR A 133 1.89 43.37 -8.04
N LEU A 134 1.47 44.54 -8.53
CA LEU A 134 1.25 45.73 -7.69
C LEU A 134 0.10 45.53 -6.69
N LEU A 135 -0.97 44.84 -7.09
CA LEU A 135 -2.09 44.50 -6.20
C LEU A 135 -1.63 43.59 -5.07
N VAL A 136 -0.81 42.58 -5.38
CA VAL A 136 -0.24 41.67 -4.38
C VAL A 136 0.71 42.42 -3.44
N LEU A 137 1.59 43.29 -3.97
CA LEU A 137 2.43 44.16 -3.16
C LEU A 137 1.61 45.05 -2.23
N SER A 138 0.55 45.66 -2.74
CA SER A 138 -0.33 46.53 -1.97
C SER A 138 -1.01 45.80 -0.83
N ALA A 139 -1.48 44.58 -1.08
CA ALA A 139 -2.04 43.70 -0.04
C ALA A 139 -0.99 43.32 1.02
N ALA A 140 0.24 43.01 0.61
CA ALA A 140 1.33 42.62 1.52
C ALA A 140 1.83 43.78 2.41
N VAL A 141 1.77 45.02 1.94
CA VAL A 141 2.17 46.21 2.70
C VAL A 141 1.11 46.62 3.73
N GLY A 142 -0.17 46.39 3.44
CA GLY A 142 -1.27 46.75 4.33
C GLY A 142 -1.50 48.27 4.43
N THR A 143 -2.01 48.74 5.57
CA THR A 143 -2.32 50.16 5.81
C THR A 143 -1.58 50.69 7.05
N PRO A 144 -1.03 51.93 7.02
CA PRO A 144 -1.06 52.93 5.94
C PRO A 144 -0.09 52.62 4.79
N LYS A 145 -0.49 52.95 3.55
CA LYS A 145 0.33 52.74 2.35
C LYS A 145 1.43 53.81 2.23
N PRO A 146 2.69 53.45 1.89
CA PRO A 146 3.75 54.40 1.57
C PRO A 146 3.41 55.28 0.36
N ALA A 147 3.94 56.52 0.34
CA ALA A 147 3.67 57.47 -0.76
C ALA A 147 4.15 56.97 -2.13
N ALA A 148 5.22 56.18 -2.20
CA ALA A 148 5.67 55.54 -3.43
C ALA A 148 4.61 54.56 -3.97
N LEU A 149 4.00 53.74 -3.10
CA LEU A 149 2.96 52.78 -3.48
C LEU A 149 1.70 53.46 -3.99
N VAL A 150 1.27 54.57 -3.37
CA VAL A 150 0.10 55.34 -3.84
C VAL A 150 0.35 55.90 -5.24
N ARG A 151 1.54 56.47 -5.49
CA ARG A 151 1.91 56.99 -6.82
C ARG A 151 1.96 55.88 -7.88
N MET A 152 2.44 54.68 -7.53
CA MET A 152 2.39 53.53 -8.43
C MET A 152 0.95 53.16 -8.79
N GLU A 153 0.05 53.10 -7.81
CA GLU A 153 -1.36 52.74 -8.04
C GLU A 153 -2.07 53.75 -8.96
N GLU A 154 -1.80 55.04 -8.78
CA GLU A 154 -2.32 56.11 -9.63
C GLU A 154 -1.78 56.05 -11.05
N ASP A 155 -0.46 55.92 -11.22
CA ASP A 155 0.18 55.88 -12.54
C ASP A 155 -0.18 54.60 -13.30
N MET A 156 -0.27 53.45 -12.61
CA MET A 156 -0.72 52.18 -13.19
C MET A 156 -2.16 52.26 -13.71
N LYS A 157 -3.06 52.91 -12.96
CA LYS A 157 -4.45 53.13 -13.38
C LYS A 157 -4.53 53.99 -14.63
N SER A 158 -3.69 55.04 -14.72
CA SER A 158 -3.59 55.88 -15.91
C SER A 158 -3.04 55.09 -17.10
N ALA A 159 -1.91 54.40 -16.91
CA ALA A 159 -1.22 53.62 -17.93
C ALA A 159 -2.11 52.57 -18.58
N LYS A 160 -2.83 51.79 -17.76
CA LYS A 160 -3.75 50.76 -18.22
C LYS A 160 -4.90 51.33 -19.07
N THR A 161 -5.44 52.49 -18.67
CA THR A 161 -6.54 53.13 -19.39
C THR A 161 -6.11 53.56 -20.80
N SER A 162 -4.84 53.91 -20.98
CA SER A 162 -4.27 54.35 -22.26
C SER A 162 -3.57 53.24 -23.06
N ALA A 163 -3.34 52.05 -22.50
CA ALA A 163 -2.40 51.05 -23.05
C ALA A 163 -2.73 50.50 -24.45
N SER A 164 -4.00 50.54 -24.88
CA SER A 164 -4.42 50.09 -26.22
C SER A 164 -4.05 51.09 -27.32
N ASP A 165 -4.03 52.38 -26.99
CA ASP A 165 -3.84 53.50 -27.91
C ASP A 165 -2.57 54.32 -27.55
N SER A 166 -1.74 53.81 -26.64
CA SER A 166 -0.56 54.53 -26.15
C SER A 166 0.54 54.54 -27.22
N THR A 167 1.17 55.70 -27.34
CA THR A 167 2.37 55.84 -28.16
C THR A 167 3.55 55.15 -27.48
N LEU A 168 4.56 54.80 -28.26
CA LEU A 168 5.79 54.19 -27.79
C LEU A 168 6.45 55.02 -26.66
N TRP A 169 6.53 56.35 -26.82
CA TRP A 169 7.08 57.24 -25.80
C TRP A 169 6.19 57.35 -24.55
N ALA A 170 4.87 57.37 -24.70
CA ALA A 170 3.96 57.38 -23.53
C ALA A 170 4.09 56.08 -22.72
N THR A 171 4.22 54.93 -23.41
CA THR A 171 4.49 53.63 -22.78
C THR A 171 5.83 53.65 -22.04
N ARG A 172 6.90 54.16 -22.67
CA ARG A 172 8.23 54.28 -22.04
C ARG A 172 8.20 55.18 -20.81
N GLU A 173 7.61 56.37 -20.91
CA GLU A 173 7.54 57.35 -19.83
C GLU A 173 6.78 56.79 -18.62
N SER A 174 5.68 56.07 -18.86
CA SER A 174 4.95 55.40 -17.78
C SER A 174 5.78 54.32 -17.10
N LEU A 175 6.49 53.48 -17.86
CA LEU A 175 7.34 52.44 -17.29
C LEU A 175 8.54 53.05 -16.53
N ASP A 176 9.12 54.16 -16.99
CA ASP A 176 10.19 54.87 -16.28
C ASP A 176 9.71 55.41 -14.92
N ARG A 177 8.52 56.01 -14.86
CA ARG A 177 7.92 56.46 -13.60
C ARG A 177 7.67 55.30 -12.65
N LEU A 178 7.05 54.22 -13.14
CA LEU A 178 6.79 53.02 -12.34
C LEU A 178 8.07 52.38 -11.82
N ALA A 179 9.11 52.24 -12.65
CA ALA A 179 10.42 51.72 -12.26
C ALA A 179 11.08 52.61 -11.19
N GLY A 180 11.02 53.93 -11.36
CA GLY A 180 11.52 54.90 -10.39
C GLY A 180 10.84 54.78 -9.03
N TYR A 181 9.50 54.71 -9.01
CA TYR A 181 8.75 54.47 -7.78
C TYR A 181 9.08 53.09 -7.18
N ALA A 182 9.28 52.07 -8.01
CA ALA A 182 9.57 50.70 -7.55
C ALA A 182 10.92 50.63 -6.84
N ALA A 183 11.94 51.26 -7.42
CA ALA A 183 13.26 51.38 -6.80
C ALA A 183 13.20 52.16 -5.47
N GLU A 184 12.43 53.26 -5.41
CA GLU A 184 12.18 54.01 -4.18
C GLU A 184 11.54 53.11 -3.10
N MET A 185 10.55 52.29 -3.48
CA MET A 185 9.86 51.38 -2.56
C MET A 185 10.79 50.28 -2.03
N VAL A 186 11.63 49.69 -2.88
CA VAL A 186 12.60 48.65 -2.46
C VAL A 186 13.59 49.21 -1.45
N ASN A 187 14.12 50.42 -1.68
CA ASN A 187 15.06 51.08 -0.76
C ASN A 187 14.41 51.47 0.58
N ASN A 188 13.12 51.82 0.59
CA ASN A 188 12.42 52.24 1.80
C ASN A 188 11.99 51.07 2.71
N LEU A 189 12.00 49.82 2.23
CA LEU A 189 11.53 48.64 2.96
C LEU A 189 12.63 47.91 3.78
N GLU A 190 13.77 48.55 4.08
CA GLU A 190 14.89 47.92 4.81
C GLU A 190 14.69 47.77 6.33
N ALA A 191 14.43 46.55 6.81
CA ALA A 191 14.86 46.04 8.14
C ALA A 191 14.66 44.52 8.36
N ALA A 192 13.77 43.84 7.62
CA ALA A 192 13.57 42.38 7.76
C ALA A 192 13.75 41.67 6.40
N PRO A 193 14.84 40.91 6.19
CA PRO A 193 15.17 40.30 4.89
C PRO A 193 14.14 39.28 4.36
N ASP A 194 13.19 38.83 5.20
CA ASP A 194 12.19 37.80 4.86
C ASP A 194 10.73 38.29 4.76
N GLY A 195 10.47 39.60 4.75
CA GLY A 195 9.11 40.13 4.62
C GLY A 195 8.52 39.97 3.21
N ASP A 196 7.29 39.45 3.09
CA ASP A 196 6.59 39.27 1.79
C ASP A 196 6.45 40.60 1.00
N ALA A 197 6.26 41.73 1.69
CA ALA A 197 6.21 43.05 1.05
C ALA A 197 7.51 43.42 0.30
N LEU A 198 8.68 43.15 0.90
CA LEU A 198 9.97 43.43 0.25
C LEU A 198 10.18 42.52 -0.97
N ARG A 199 9.75 41.26 -0.90
CA ARG A 199 9.82 40.33 -2.04
C ARG A 199 8.99 40.84 -3.22
N TRP A 200 7.72 41.20 -2.98
CA TRP A 200 6.84 41.68 -4.04
C TRP A 200 7.26 43.05 -4.58
N ALA A 201 7.88 43.91 -3.76
CA ALA A 201 8.48 45.15 -4.22
C ALA A 201 9.65 44.90 -5.18
N ARG A 202 10.52 43.94 -4.86
CA ARG A 202 11.61 43.50 -5.76
C ARG A 202 11.06 42.89 -7.04
N ALA A 203 10.06 42.01 -6.95
CA ALA A 203 9.42 41.39 -8.12
C ALA A 203 8.82 42.46 -9.05
N PHE A 204 8.08 43.44 -8.52
CA PHE A 204 7.53 44.55 -9.28
C PHE A 204 8.62 45.39 -9.93
N SER A 205 9.68 45.74 -9.18
CA SER A 205 10.83 46.48 -9.71
C SER A 205 11.53 45.73 -10.84
N THR A 206 11.73 44.42 -10.70
CA THR A 206 12.33 43.57 -11.74
C THR A 206 11.44 43.50 -12.98
N GLN A 207 10.12 43.39 -12.83
CA GLN A 207 9.19 43.41 -13.97
C GLN A 207 9.22 44.74 -14.71
N CYS A 208 9.21 45.88 -14.01
CA CYS A 208 9.31 47.20 -14.65
C CYS A 208 10.63 47.35 -15.41
N GLN A 209 11.76 46.93 -14.82
CA GLN A 209 13.06 47.01 -15.48
C GLN A 209 13.11 46.09 -16.72
N ALA A 210 12.64 44.84 -16.60
CA ALA A 210 12.61 43.91 -17.73
C ALA A 210 11.74 44.45 -18.88
N ALA A 211 10.62 45.10 -18.58
CA ALA A 211 9.78 45.77 -19.58
C ALA A 211 10.51 46.91 -20.30
N LEU A 212 11.24 47.75 -19.56
CA LEU A 212 12.06 48.81 -20.11
C LEU A 212 13.19 48.26 -21.00
N ASP A 213 13.79 47.14 -20.59
CA ASP A 213 14.87 46.48 -21.34
C ASP A 213 14.35 45.90 -22.67
N GLU A 214 13.17 45.25 -22.68
CA GLU A 214 12.55 44.76 -23.92
C GLU A 214 12.22 45.89 -24.90
N LEU A 215 11.65 47.00 -24.39
CA LEU A 215 11.36 48.17 -25.22
C LEU A 215 12.64 48.77 -25.80
N THR A 216 13.69 48.89 -24.99
CA THR A 216 14.98 49.44 -25.43
C THR A 216 15.66 48.51 -26.44
N LEU A 217 15.48 47.19 -26.32
CA LEU A 217 16.04 46.22 -27.25
C LEU A 217 15.39 46.32 -28.63
N GLY A 218 14.07 46.38 -28.69
CA GLY A 218 13.34 46.39 -29.97
C GLY A 218 12.98 47.78 -30.50
N ALA A 219 13.20 48.83 -29.72
CA ALA A 219 13.01 50.23 -30.12
C ALA A 219 14.03 51.18 -29.45
N PRO A 220 15.35 51.01 -29.66
CA PRO A 220 16.39 51.78 -28.97
C PRO A 220 16.33 53.30 -29.21
N TRP A 221 15.66 53.77 -30.28
CA TRP A 221 15.44 55.19 -30.54
C TRP A 221 14.54 55.89 -29.52
N VAL A 222 13.85 55.16 -28.63
CA VAL A 222 13.12 55.76 -27.50
C VAL A 222 14.03 56.53 -26.54
N LEU A 223 15.34 56.28 -26.60
CA LEU A 223 16.35 57.02 -25.84
C LEU A 223 16.64 58.41 -26.42
N LEU A 224 16.16 58.70 -27.64
CA LEU A 224 16.29 60.01 -28.28
C LEU A 224 15.04 60.89 -28.00
N PRO A 225 15.17 62.23 -28.02
CA PRO A 225 14.02 63.13 -27.92
C PRO A 225 12.99 62.89 -29.04
N SER A 226 11.69 62.84 -28.69
CA SER A 226 10.59 62.54 -29.63
C SER A 226 10.45 63.52 -30.80
N ALA A 227 11.06 64.71 -30.71
CA ALA A 227 11.05 65.73 -31.76
C ALA A 227 11.86 65.35 -33.01
N LEU A 228 12.73 64.33 -32.95
CA LEU A 228 13.61 63.89 -34.05
C LEU A 228 13.01 62.78 -34.92
N THR A 229 11.81 62.28 -34.61
CA THR A 229 11.23 61.06 -35.20
C THR A 229 9.85 61.33 -35.82
N GLU A 230 9.81 61.86 -37.05
CA GLU A 230 8.58 62.20 -37.78
C GLU A 230 7.75 61.05 -38.42
N PRO A 231 8.20 59.78 -38.55
CA PRO A 231 7.34 58.71 -39.10
C PRO A 231 6.24 58.22 -38.14
N PRO A 232 4.96 58.11 -38.57
CA PRO A 232 3.87 57.50 -37.77
C PRO A 232 4.16 56.06 -37.33
N LEU A 233 4.99 55.34 -38.09
CA LEU A 233 5.37 53.94 -37.86
C LEU A 233 6.18 53.75 -36.56
N LEU A 234 6.92 54.77 -36.13
CA LEU A 234 7.80 54.72 -34.95
C LEU A 234 7.11 55.15 -33.66
N ASN A 235 5.91 55.71 -33.79
CA ASN A 235 5.12 56.18 -32.66
C ASN A 235 4.29 55.06 -32.01
N HIS A 236 4.19 53.89 -32.66
CA HIS A 236 3.50 52.73 -32.14
C HIS A 236 4.52 51.74 -31.55
N VAL A 237 4.12 51.02 -30.51
CA VAL A 237 4.94 49.92 -29.96
C VAL A 237 5.07 48.81 -31.03
N PRO A 238 6.29 48.52 -31.52
CA PRO A 238 6.47 47.56 -32.60
C PRO A 238 6.41 46.11 -32.09
N THR A 239 6.18 45.17 -33.01
CA THR A 239 6.48 43.75 -32.83
C THR A 239 7.94 43.46 -33.16
N LEU A 240 8.48 42.30 -32.75
CA LEU A 240 9.83 41.91 -33.15
C LEU A 240 9.98 41.83 -34.68
N ARG A 241 8.96 41.32 -35.38
CA ARG A 241 8.99 41.24 -36.85
C ARG A 241 9.00 42.61 -37.52
N GLN A 242 8.24 43.57 -36.97
CA GLN A 242 8.27 44.95 -37.43
C GLN A 242 9.64 45.57 -37.18
N SER A 243 10.19 45.46 -35.96
CA SER A 243 11.52 45.98 -35.63
C SER A 243 12.61 45.40 -36.54
N ALA A 244 12.53 44.12 -36.89
CA ALA A 244 13.45 43.46 -37.83
C ALA A 244 13.36 43.99 -39.28
N SER A 245 12.21 44.53 -39.71
CA SER A 245 12.04 45.09 -41.05
C SER A 245 12.34 46.59 -41.16
N LEU A 246 12.42 47.31 -40.04
CA LEU A 246 12.59 48.78 -40.02
C LEU A 246 13.79 49.29 -40.82
N ALA A 247 14.95 48.61 -40.75
CA ALA A 247 16.14 49.01 -41.51
C ALA A 247 15.89 49.01 -43.02
N ASN A 248 15.14 48.05 -43.54
CA ASN A 248 14.81 47.97 -44.97
C ASN A 248 13.82 49.07 -45.39
N GLU A 249 12.93 49.48 -44.49
CA GLU A 249 11.87 50.44 -44.77
C GLU A 249 12.30 51.91 -44.60
N LEU A 250 13.08 52.20 -43.56
CA LEU A 250 13.38 53.57 -43.12
C LEU A 250 14.78 54.07 -43.50
N LEU A 251 15.81 53.21 -43.61
CA LEU A 251 17.16 53.67 -43.95
C LEU A 251 17.25 54.40 -45.30
N PRO A 252 16.54 53.98 -46.38
CA PRO A 252 16.54 54.73 -47.63
C PRO A 252 15.97 56.15 -47.47
N GLN A 253 14.99 56.32 -46.58
CA GLN A 253 14.34 57.61 -46.31
C GLN A 253 15.26 58.50 -45.46
N ILE A 254 15.84 57.95 -44.40
CA ILE A 254 16.78 58.65 -43.50
C ILE A 254 18.02 59.13 -44.29
N ARG A 255 18.61 58.28 -45.13
CA ARG A 255 19.75 58.65 -45.99
C ARG A 255 19.42 59.75 -46.99
N LYS A 256 18.20 59.73 -47.56
CA LYS A 256 17.73 60.79 -48.46
C LYS A 256 17.54 62.12 -47.71
N GLN A 257 17.02 62.08 -46.49
CA GLN A 257 16.83 63.26 -45.65
C GLN A 257 18.17 63.84 -45.16
N ALA A 258 19.11 62.99 -44.74
CA ALA A 258 20.47 63.38 -44.37
C ALA A 258 21.25 64.03 -45.53
N ALA A 259 21.02 63.58 -46.78
CA ALA A 259 21.59 64.20 -47.97
C ALA A 259 20.99 65.57 -48.34
N LEU A 260 19.79 65.88 -47.83
CA LEU A 260 19.07 67.14 -48.05
C LEU A 260 19.25 68.14 -46.89
N CYS A 261 19.82 67.71 -45.76
CA CYS A 261 20.09 68.56 -44.59
C CYS A 261 21.28 69.52 -44.81
N GLY A 262 21.06 70.81 -44.51
CA GLY A 262 22.07 71.87 -44.66
C GLY A 262 22.90 72.17 -43.41
N SER A 263 22.58 71.58 -42.25
CA SER A 263 23.32 71.76 -40.99
C SER A 263 24.04 70.47 -40.58
N THR A 264 25.27 70.60 -40.06
CA THR A 264 26.10 69.47 -39.63
C THR A 264 25.49 68.73 -38.43
N GLU A 265 24.95 69.48 -37.46
CA GLU A 265 24.30 68.92 -36.25
C GLU A 265 23.11 68.02 -36.59
N ALA A 266 22.20 68.47 -37.48
CA ALA A 266 21.04 67.66 -37.87
C ALA A 266 21.44 66.41 -38.67
N ARG A 267 22.60 66.43 -39.35
CA ARG A 267 23.13 65.25 -40.05
C ARG A 267 23.71 64.23 -39.07
N GLU A 268 24.44 64.67 -38.05
CA GLU A 268 24.94 63.81 -36.98
C GLU A 268 23.80 63.14 -36.21
N GLU A 269 22.71 63.87 -35.92
CA GLU A 269 21.50 63.32 -35.29
C GLU A 269 20.79 62.25 -36.16
N LEU A 270 20.68 62.50 -37.48
CA LEU A 270 20.10 61.52 -38.42
C LEU A 270 20.98 60.28 -38.62
N ASP A 271 22.30 60.45 -38.59
CA ASP A 271 23.26 59.33 -38.67
C ASP A 271 23.19 58.47 -37.40
N ALA A 272 23.16 59.09 -36.20
CA ALA A 272 22.96 58.38 -34.94
C ALA A 272 21.60 57.65 -34.89
N PHE A 273 20.54 58.29 -35.37
CA PHE A 273 19.23 57.65 -35.49
C PHE A 273 19.24 56.46 -36.47
N ALA A 274 19.95 56.57 -37.61
CA ALA A 274 20.13 55.46 -38.54
C ALA A 274 20.86 54.26 -37.91
N GLU A 275 21.88 54.53 -37.08
CA GLU A 275 22.59 53.47 -36.32
C GLU A 275 21.65 52.74 -35.36
N LEU A 276 20.79 53.45 -34.62
CA LEU A 276 19.82 52.83 -33.72
C LEU A 276 18.77 51.99 -34.47
N ILE A 277 18.34 52.40 -35.67
CA ILE A 277 17.44 51.60 -36.51
C ILE A 277 18.13 50.32 -37.00
N ILE A 278 19.41 50.40 -37.42
CA ILE A 278 20.20 49.21 -37.79
C ILE A 278 20.33 48.27 -36.59
N GLU A 279 20.69 48.81 -35.42
CA GLU A 279 20.83 48.05 -34.19
C GLU A 279 19.53 47.37 -33.79
N SER A 280 18.40 48.09 -33.86
CA SER A 280 17.08 47.54 -33.59
C SER A 280 16.74 46.37 -34.51
N SER A 281 16.95 46.52 -35.82
CA SER A 281 16.64 45.46 -36.77
C SER A 281 17.55 44.25 -36.60
N PHE A 282 18.83 44.48 -36.28
CA PHE A 282 19.77 43.40 -35.97
C PHE A 282 19.37 42.63 -34.70
N ARG A 283 19.17 43.32 -33.57
CA ARG A 283 18.80 42.71 -32.29
C ARG A 283 17.44 42.00 -32.35
N ALA A 284 16.46 42.58 -33.03
CA ALA A 284 15.17 41.95 -33.26
C ALA A 284 15.30 40.70 -34.14
N GLY A 285 16.13 40.76 -35.19
CA GLY A 285 16.47 39.60 -36.02
C GLY A 285 17.11 38.46 -35.21
N GLU A 286 18.12 38.75 -34.38
CA GLU A 286 18.74 37.77 -33.49
C GLU A 286 17.72 37.14 -32.54
N ARG A 287 16.83 37.96 -31.96
CA ARG A 287 15.78 37.48 -31.05
C ARG A 287 14.81 36.53 -31.74
N ILE A 288 14.42 36.82 -32.99
CA ILE A 288 13.58 35.94 -33.81
C ILE A 288 14.30 34.63 -34.09
N THR A 289 15.58 34.68 -34.48
CA THR A 289 16.38 33.46 -34.71
C THR A 289 16.50 32.60 -33.46
N VAL A 290 16.65 33.19 -32.28
CA VAL A 290 16.66 32.43 -31.02
C VAL A 290 15.31 31.75 -30.76
N LEU A 291 14.19 32.45 -30.97
CA LEU A 291 12.85 31.86 -30.82
C LEU A 291 12.62 30.71 -31.81
N GLU A 292 13.06 30.87 -33.06
CA GLU A 292 12.99 29.82 -34.09
C GLU A 292 13.87 28.61 -33.75
N ASP A 293 15.08 28.83 -33.22
CA ASP A 293 15.98 27.75 -32.75
C ASP A 293 15.37 27.00 -31.56
N LEU A 294 14.79 27.71 -30.59
CA LEU A 294 14.09 27.08 -29.47
C LEU A 294 12.87 26.27 -29.94
N ALA A 295 12.12 26.80 -30.92
CA ALA A 295 10.98 26.10 -31.52
C ALA A 295 11.43 24.82 -32.24
N LEU A 296 12.57 24.87 -32.94
CA LEU A 296 13.20 23.71 -33.57
C LEU A 296 13.61 22.66 -32.53
N ARG A 297 14.38 23.05 -31.50
CA ARG A 297 14.83 22.15 -30.42
C ARG A 297 13.68 21.49 -29.67
N SER A 298 12.61 22.24 -29.41
CA SER A 298 11.39 21.69 -28.80
C SER A 298 10.80 20.56 -29.67
N GLY A 299 10.74 20.77 -30.98
CA GLY A 299 10.33 19.74 -31.94
C GLY A 299 11.30 18.54 -32.02
N GLU A 300 12.61 18.77 -31.93
CA GLU A 300 13.64 17.72 -31.93
C GLU A 300 13.64 16.86 -30.67
N LEU A 301 13.15 17.38 -29.54
CA LEU A 301 12.95 16.58 -28.33
C LEU A 301 11.66 15.74 -28.40
N ALA A 302 10.63 16.20 -29.11
CA ALA A 302 9.36 15.50 -29.24
C ALA A 302 9.37 14.38 -30.30
N ARG A 303 9.96 14.62 -31.48
CA ARG A 303 9.89 13.70 -32.63
C ARG A 303 10.55 12.32 -32.45
N PRO A 304 11.69 12.17 -31.76
CA PRO A 304 12.39 10.88 -31.68
C PRO A 304 11.75 9.84 -30.74
N MET A 305 10.68 10.18 -30.01
CA MET A 305 10.01 9.24 -29.09
C MET A 305 9.33 8.11 -29.88
N GLU A 306 9.85 6.89 -29.77
CA GLU A 306 9.36 5.71 -30.47
C GLU A 306 8.24 4.99 -29.70
N TRP A 307 6.99 5.07 -30.16
CA TRP A 307 5.85 4.44 -29.45
C TRP A 307 5.73 2.92 -29.64
N GLU A 308 6.40 2.35 -30.64
CA GLU A 308 6.20 0.97 -31.07
C GLU A 308 6.47 -0.06 -29.97
N PHE A 309 7.51 0.13 -29.15
CA PHE A 309 7.85 -0.84 -28.10
C PHE A 309 6.91 -0.78 -26.88
N LEU A 310 6.16 0.31 -26.72
CA LEU A 310 5.12 0.47 -25.70
C LEU A 310 3.74 0.01 -26.19
N TYR A 311 3.61 -0.28 -27.49
CA TYR A 311 2.34 -0.52 -28.16
C TYR A 311 2.06 -2.00 -28.37
N ASP A 312 0.88 -2.45 -27.93
CA ASP A 312 0.38 -3.79 -28.18
C ASP A 312 -0.48 -3.82 -29.44
N ARG A 313 0.05 -4.46 -30.48
CA ARG A 313 -0.59 -4.55 -31.80
C ARG A 313 -1.87 -5.38 -31.80
N THR A 314 -2.10 -6.25 -30.81
CA THR A 314 -3.29 -7.09 -30.73
C THR A 314 -4.44 -6.35 -30.04
N ARG A 315 -4.13 -5.59 -29.00
CA ARG A 315 -5.12 -4.81 -28.22
C ARG A 315 -5.37 -3.42 -28.79
N HIS A 316 -4.46 -2.91 -29.63
CA HIS A 316 -4.42 -1.51 -30.06
C HIS A 316 -4.29 -0.53 -28.89
N LEU A 317 -3.60 -0.93 -27.81
CA LEU A 317 -3.42 -0.13 -26.60
C LEU A 317 -1.94 0.06 -26.27
N LEU A 318 -1.62 1.14 -25.56
CA LEU A 318 -0.30 1.36 -24.96
C LEU A 318 -0.24 0.67 -23.59
N ALA A 319 0.86 -0.02 -23.32
CA ALA A 319 1.19 -0.48 -21.98
C ALA A 319 1.40 0.73 -21.04
N ILE A 320 1.27 0.52 -19.73
CA ILE A 320 1.49 1.58 -18.73
C ILE A 320 2.91 2.17 -18.87
N GLY A 321 3.89 1.28 -19.04
CA GLY A 321 5.26 1.66 -19.34
C GLY A 321 6.18 0.46 -19.53
N TYR A 322 7.47 0.74 -19.51
CA TYR A 322 8.53 -0.23 -19.80
C TYR A 322 9.68 -0.06 -18.80
N ASN A 323 10.01 -1.15 -18.11
CA ASN A 323 11.15 -1.21 -17.21
C ASN A 323 12.42 -1.48 -18.04
N VAL A 324 13.22 -0.43 -18.22
CA VAL A 324 14.46 -0.48 -19.02
C VAL A 324 15.54 -1.27 -18.29
N SER A 325 15.58 -1.19 -16.96
CA SER A 325 16.53 -1.96 -16.14
C SER A 325 16.31 -3.48 -16.24
N GLU A 326 15.06 -3.93 -16.35
CA GLU A 326 14.68 -5.35 -16.49
C GLU A 326 14.48 -5.79 -17.94
N GLY A 327 14.46 -4.86 -18.90
CA GLY A 327 14.15 -5.14 -20.30
C GLY A 327 12.71 -5.61 -20.52
N ARG A 328 11.76 -5.20 -19.66
CA ARG A 328 10.41 -5.79 -19.57
C ARG A 328 9.30 -4.75 -19.76
N LEU A 329 8.32 -5.08 -20.59
CA LEU A 329 7.08 -4.32 -20.78
C LEU A 329 6.06 -4.68 -19.69
N ASP A 330 5.31 -3.69 -19.20
CA ASP A 330 4.25 -3.93 -18.23
C ASP A 330 3.09 -4.75 -18.81
N GLY A 331 2.49 -5.61 -17.98
CA GLY A 331 1.33 -6.43 -18.38
C GLY A 331 -0.03 -5.72 -18.29
N SER A 332 -0.04 -4.46 -17.87
CA SER A 332 -1.23 -3.61 -17.75
C SER A 332 -1.22 -2.50 -18.80
N TYR A 333 -2.39 -2.04 -19.20
CA TYR A 333 -2.59 -1.16 -20.36
C TYR A 333 -3.55 -0.03 -20.02
N TYR A 334 -3.38 1.12 -20.67
CA TYR A 334 -4.35 2.20 -20.60
C TYR A 334 -5.52 1.91 -21.53
N ASP A 335 -6.66 1.55 -20.96
CA ASP A 335 -7.79 0.98 -21.68
C ASP A 335 -9.08 1.81 -21.53
N LEU A 336 -9.05 3.02 -20.96
CA LEU A 336 -10.22 3.88 -20.78
C LEU A 336 -10.04 5.25 -21.43
N LEU A 337 -11.12 5.76 -22.05
CA LEU A 337 -11.13 7.08 -22.68
C LEU A 337 -11.15 8.22 -21.65
N ALA A 338 -11.78 8.00 -20.48
CA ALA A 338 -11.70 8.91 -19.34
C ALA A 338 -10.40 8.67 -18.54
N SER A 339 -9.28 8.98 -19.18
CA SER A 339 -7.96 8.99 -18.56
C SER A 339 -7.07 10.03 -19.23
N GLU A 340 -6.01 10.41 -18.54
CA GLU A 340 -4.92 11.25 -19.04
C GLU A 340 -4.18 10.61 -20.23
N ALA A 341 -4.18 9.27 -20.31
CA ALA A 341 -3.57 8.52 -21.41
C ALA A 341 -4.20 8.81 -22.78
N ARG A 342 -5.43 9.35 -22.82
CA ARG A 342 -6.04 9.78 -24.09
C ARG A 342 -5.20 10.83 -24.82
N LEU A 343 -4.52 11.73 -24.09
CA LEU A 343 -3.64 12.72 -24.69
C LEU A 343 -2.45 12.04 -25.38
N THR A 344 -1.84 11.06 -24.72
CA THR A 344 -0.76 10.25 -25.28
C THR A 344 -1.20 9.55 -26.56
N THR A 345 -2.33 8.85 -26.54
CA THR A 345 -2.87 8.16 -27.72
C THR A 345 -3.15 9.15 -28.86
N PHE A 346 -3.74 10.31 -28.56
CA PHE A 346 -4.00 11.34 -29.57
C PHE A 346 -2.71 11.85 -30.22
N VAL A 347 -1.70 12.19 -29.41
CA VAL A 347 -0.42 12.72 -29.92
C VAL A 347 0.31 11.69 -30.77
N ALA A 348 0.34 10.43 -30.33
CA ALA A 348 1.01 9.36 -31.06
C ALA A 348 0.31 9.04 -32.40
N ILE A 349 -1.03 9.15 -32.46
CA ILE A 349 -1.79 9.07 -33.73
C ILE A 349 -1.47 10.27 -34.62
N ALA A 350 -1.48 11.49 -34.07
CA ALA A 350 -1.20 12.70 -34.83
C ALA A 350 0.21 12.70 -35.45
N GLN A 351 1.18 12.10 -34.76
CA GLN A 351 2.54 11.90 -35.28
C GLN A 351 2.64 10.75 -36.29
N GLY A 352 1.55 10.03 -36.57
CA GLY A 352 1.52 8.91 -37.51
C GLY A 352 2.22 7.65 -36.99
N GLN A 353 2.50 7.57 -35.69
CA GLN A 353 3.19 6.43 -35.07
C GLN A 353 2.22 5.34 -34.58
N LEU A 354 0.98 5.70 -34.26
CA LEU A 354 -0.09 4.76 -33.91
C LEU A 354 -1.27 4.85 -34.89
N PRO A 355 -1.97 3.75 -35.14
CA PRO A 355 -3.15 3.73 -35.99
C PRO A 355 -4.37 4.34 -35.25
N GLN A 356 -5.35 4.90 -35.99
CA GLN A 356 -6.53 5.55 -35.40
C GLN A 356 -7.39 4.60 -34.56
N GLU A 357 -7.36 3.31 -34.88
CA GLU A 357 -7.99 2.22 -34.15
C GLU A 357 -7.62 2.26 -32.65
N SER A 358 -6.42 2.74 -32.31
CA SER A 358 -5.99 2.90 -30.92
C SER A 358 -6.86 3.87 -30.13
N TRP A 359 -7.38 4.92 -30.77
CA TRP A 359 -8.33 5.84 -30.13
C TRP A 359 -9.66 5.15 -29.81
N PHE A 360 -10.13 4.29 -30.71
CA PHE A 360 -11.40 3.57 -30.56
C PHE A 360 -11.28 2.32 -29.66
N ALA A 361 -10.07 1.82 -29.43
CA ALA A 361 -9.78 0.75 -28.50
C ALA A 361 -9.92 1.18 -27.03
N LEU A 362 -9.78 2.48 -26.72
CA LEU A 362 -10.06 3.01 -25.38
C LEU A 362 -11.53 2.74 -24.98
N GLY A 363 -11.80 2.33 -23.76
CA GLY A 363 -13.13 1.96 -23.29
C GLY A 363 -14.04 3.17 -23.11
N ARG A 364 -15.30 3.07 -23.56
CA ARG A 364 -16.38 4.04 -23.34
C ARG A 364 -17.36 3.56 -22.25
N LEU A 365 -16.84 3.17 -21.09
CA LEU A 365 -17.70 2.72 -19.99
C LEU A 365 -18.51 3.90 -19.45
N LEU A 366 -19.83 3.81 -19.53
CA LEU A 366 -20.75 4.90 -19.17
C LEU A 366 -21.50 4.60 -17.86
N THR A 367 -21.61 5.61 -17.03
CA THR A 367 -22.44 5.66 -15.82
C THR A 367 -23.41 6.85 -15.90
N ILE A 368 -24.39 6.89 -15.00
CA ILE A 368 -25.23 8.07 -14.78
C ILE A 368 -24.74 8.76 -13.52
N ALA A 369 -24.17 9.96 -13.67
CA ALA A 369 -23.76 10.81 -12.57
C ALA A 369 -24.52 12.15 -12.66
N GLY A 370 -25.28 12.51 -11.63
CA GLY A 370 -26.06 13.76 -11.64
C GLY A 370 -27.21 13.78 -12.66
N GLY A 371 -27.63 12.62 -13.19
CA GLY A 371 -28.69 12.52 -14.20
C GLY A 371 -28.17 12.50 -15.65
N GLU A 372 -26.86 12.70 -15.87
CA GLU A 372 -26.24 12.77 -17.20
C GLU A 372 -25.29 11.57 -17.47
N PRO A 373 -25.16 11.11 -18.74
CA PRO A 373 -24.18 10.09 -19.12
C PRO A 373 -22.74 10.59 -18.93
N THR A 374 -21.94 9.86 -18.15
CA THR A 374 -20.54 10.21 -17.85
C THR A 374 -19.64 9.01 -18.10
N LEU A 375 -18.46 9.20 -18.69
CA LEU A 375 -17.45 8.14 -18.77
C LEU A 375 -16.84 7.83 -17.40
N LEU A 376 -16.69 6.55 -17.08
CA LEU A 376 -15.97 6.09 -15.89
C LEU A 376 -14.46 6.11 -16.13
N SER A 377 -13.72 6.64 -15.17
CA SER A 377 -12.26 6.50 -15.09
C SER A 377 -11.87 5.36 -14.14
N TRP A 378 -10.57 5.08 -14.00
CA TRP A 378 -10.12 4.02 -13.09
C TRP A 378 -10.30 4.44 -11.63
N SER A 379 -9.79 5.62 -11.28
CA SER A 379 -9.79 6.09 -9.88
C SER A 379 -10.94 7.03 -9.54
N GLY A 380 -11.62 7.61 -10.53
CA GLY A 380 -12.62 8.67 -10.32
C GLY A 380 -11.99 10.00 -9.90
N SER A 381 -10.70 10.18 -10.16
CA SER A 381 -9.92 11.37 -9.82
C SER A 381 -10.20 12.51 -10.81
N MET A 382 -10.25 13.76 -10.35
CA MET A 382 -10.57 14.90 -11.22
C MET A 382 -9.55 15.08 -12.35
N PHE A 383 -8.27 14.80 -12.10
CA PHE A 383 -7.22 14.99 -13.10
C PHE A 383 -7.40 14.10 -14.35
N GLU A 384 -7.90 12.87 -14.20
CA GLU A 384 -8.06 11.90 -15.30
C GLU A 384 -8.98 12.50 -16.38
N TYR A 385 -9.91 13.34 -15.94
CA TYR A 385 -10.85 14.06 -16.79
C TYR A 385 -10.29 15.38 -17.31
N LEU A 386 -9.70 16.20 -16.43
CA LEU A 386 -9.45 17.62 -16.73
C LEU A 386 -8.02 17.94 -17.15
N MET A 387 -7.01 17.16 -16.75
CA MET A 387 -5.61 17.41 -17.11
C MET A 387 -5.42 17.51 -18.64
N PRO A 388 -5.99 16.62 -19.48
CA PRO A 388 -5.83 16.77 -20.93
C PRO A 388 -6.40 18.07 -21.48
N LEU A 389 -7.39 18.70 -20.82
CA LEU A 389 -8.01 19.95 -21.28
C LEU A 389 -7.05 21.15 -21.22
N LEU A 390 -5.94 21.04 -20.49
CA LEU A 390 -4.93 22.10 -20.42
C LEU A 390 -4.38 22.47 -21.80
N VAL A 391 -4.25 21.48 -22.69
CA VAL A 391 -3.74 21.66 -24.06
C VAL A 391 -4.69 21.11 -25.12
N MET A 392 -5.42 20.02 -24.86
CA MET A 392 -6.28 19.38 -25.84
C MET A 392 -7.70 19.94 -25.79
N PRO A 393 -8.26 20.43 -26.91
CA PRO A 393 -9.59 21.02 -26.93
C PRO A 393 -10.69 19.97 -26.73
N THR A 394 -11.87 20.46 -26.34
CA THR A 394 -13.12 19.69 -26.38
C THR A 394 -14.20 20.53 -27.05
N TYR A 395 -15.09 19.87 -27.79
CA TYR A 395 -16.15 20.55 -28.52
C TYR A 395 -17.50 20.35 -27.83
N GLU A 396 -18.35 21.38 -27.84
CA GLU A 396 -19.70 21.30 -27.27
C GLU A 396 -20.50 20.13 -27.87
N HIS A 397 -21.40 19.55 -27.08
CA HIS A 397 -22.24 18.40 -27.47
C HIS A 397 -21.49 17.11 -27.83
N THR A 398 -20.20 17.00 -27.45
CA THR A 398 -19.42 15.76 -27.56
C THR A 398 -19.40 14.97 -26.25
N LEU A 399 -19.11 13.67 -26.35
CA LEU A 399 -19.02 12.75 -25.22
C LEU A 399 -18.00 13.22 -24.17
N LEU A 400 -16.82 13.66 -24.60
CA LEU A 400 -15.75 14.13 -23.70
C LEU A 400 -16.15 15.43 -23.00
N HIS A 401 -16.74 16.38 -23.72
CA HIS A 401 -17.20 17.65 -23.13
C HIS A 401 -18.25 17.42 -22.04
N HIS A 402 -19.29 16.63 -22.36
CA HIS A 402 -20.33 16.28 -21.39
C HIS A 402 -19.79 15.49 -20.19
N THR A 403 -18.85 14.57 -20.43
CA THR A 403 -18.19 13.82 -19.35
C THR A 403 -17.47 14.76 -18.38
N CYS A 404 -16.72 15.75 -18.88
CA CYS A 404 -16.00 16.69 -18.03
C CYS A 404 -16.97 17.54 -17.18
N GLN A 405 -18.06 18.03 -17.77
CA GLN A 405 -19.11 18.75 -17.04
C GLN A 405 -19.76 17.90 -15.94
N ALA A 406 -20.14 16.67 -16.27
CA ALA A 406 -20.80 15.78 -15.33
C ALA A 406 -19.86 15.30 -14.21
N ALA A 407 -18.56 15.10 -14.49
CA ALA A 407 -17.56 14.79 -13.48
C ALA A 407 -17.42 15.92 -12.44
N VAL A 408 -17.34 17.19 -12.90
CA VAL A 408 -17.27 18.36 -12.02
C VAL A 408 -18.57 18.52 -11.22
N ALA A 409 -19.74 18.40 -11.85
CA ALA A 409 -21.02 18.46 -11.16
C ALA A 409 -21.13 17.39 -10.05
N ARG A 410 -20.67 16.16 -10.33
CA ARG A 410 -20.68 15.06 -9.36
C ARG A 410 -19.74 15.31 -8.18
N GLN A 411 -18.59 15.94 -8.41
CA GLN A 411 -17.64 16.37 -7.38
C GLN A 411 -18.25 17.44 -6.47
N ILE A 412 -18.89 18.46 -7.04
CA ILE A 412 -19.62 19.51 -6.30
C ILE A 412 -20.69 18.87 -5.40
N ASP A 413 -21.52 17.99 -5.97
CA ASP A 413 -22.56 17.29 -5.23
C ASP A 413 -22.01 16.41 -4.10
N TYR A 414 -20.87 15.76 -4.33
CA TYR A 414 -20.23 14.93 -3.31
C TYR A 414 -19.67 15.76 -2.15
N GLY A 415 -18.99 16.87 -2.44
CA GLY A 415 -18.52 17.81 -1.41
C GLY A 415 -19.68 18.34 -0.56
N LYS A 416 -20.78 18.77 -1.20
CA LYS A 416 -22.02 19.18 -0.50
C LYS A 416 -22.58 18.08 0.40
N LYS A 417 -22.67 16.83 -0.09
CA LYS A 417 -23.15 15.68 0.70
C LYS A 417 -22.26 15.37 1.91
N ARG A 418 -20.94 15.60 1.80
CA ARG A 418 -19.97 15.35 2.88
C ARG A 418 -19.74 16.55 3.80
N GLY A 419 -20.28 17.72 3.48
CA GLY A 419 -20.11 18.94 4.27
C GLY A 419 -18.71 19.55 4.20
N VAL A 420 -17.95 19.27 3.14
CA VAL A 420 -16.58 19.77 2.91
C VAL A 420 -16.48 20.47 1.55
N PRO A 421 -15.46 21.32 1.32
CA PRO A 421 -15.11 21.79 -0.02
C PRO A 421 -14.92 20.62 -1.00
N TRP A 422 -15.10 20.85 -2.29
CA TRP A 422 -14.91 19.82 -3.32
C TRP A 422 -13.55 19.97 -4.04
N GLY A 423 -13.23 19.02 -4.93
CA GLY A 423 -11.93 18.96 -5.61
C GLY A 423 -11.11 17.75 -5.17
N ILE A 424 -11.68 16.55 -5.27
CA ILE A 424 -10.99 15.30 -4.91
C ILE A 424 -10.20 14.81 -6.12
N SER A 425 -8.89 14.64 -5.95
CA SER A 425 -7.99 14.16 -7.00
C SER A 425 -6.77 13.49 -6.35
N GLU A 426 -5.90 12.85 -7.12
CA GLU A 426 -4.60 12.38 -6.64
C GLU A 426 -3.83 13.50 -5.95
N SER A 427 -3.29 13.20 -4.79
CA SER A 427 -2.62 14.20 -3.96
C SER A 427 -1.87 13.52 -2.83
N ALA A 428 -1.03 14.30 -2.16
CA ALA A 428 -0.52 13.88 -0.87
C ALA A 428 -1.61 13.97 0.21
N TYR A 429 -1.50 13.17 1.26
CA TYR A 429 -2.48 13.11 2.37
C TYR A 429 -1.78 13.02 3.72
N ASN A 430 -2.50 13.13 4.84
CA ASN A 430 -1.92 13.26 6.18
C ASN A 430 -1.42 11.94 6.78
N MET A 431 -0.60 11.22 6.01
CA MET A 431 0.19 10.08 6.44
C MET A 431 1.63 10.32 6.04
N ILE A 432 2.54 10.08 6.97
CA ILE A 432 3.95 10.40 6.84
C ILE A 432 4.77 9.10 6.89
N ASP A 433 5.76 8.93 6.01
CA ASP A 433 6.69 7.79 6.08
C ASP A 433 7.80 7.96 7.14
N GLY A 434 8.63 6.93 7.29
CA GLY A 434 9.79 6.96 8.18
C GLY A 434 10.86 8.02 7.83
N HIS A 435 10.75 8.69 6.68
CA HIS A 435 11.61 9.80 6.25
C HIS A 435 10.95 11.17 6.42
N LEU A 436 9.81 11.23 7.10
CA LEU A 436 9.05 12.46 7.33
C LEU A 436 8.45 13.09 6.06
N ASN A 437 8.20 12.31 5.01
CA ASN A 437 7.53 12.78 3.79
C ASN A 437 6.05 12.38 3.77
N TYR A 438 5.18 13.29 3.32
CA TYR A 438 3.79 12.95 3.07
C TYR A 438 3.67 11.86 1.99
N GLN A 439 2.77 10.91 2.22
CA GLN A 439 2.43 9.86 1.26
C GLN A 439 1.50 10.40 0.18
N TYR A 440 1.61 9.84 -1.04
CA TYR A 440 0.87 10.26 -2.23
C TYR A 440 0.03 9.11 -2.80
N THR A 441 -1.23 9.36 -3.16
CA THR A 441 -2.08 8.35 -3.80
C THR A 441 -3.23 8.97 -4.61
N ALA A 442 -3.92 8.14 -5.40
CA ALA A 442 -5.08 8.56 -6.18
C ALA A 442 -6.38 8.46 -5.36
N PHE A 443 -7.04 9.61 -5.20
CA PHE A 443 -8.37 9.76 -4.61
C PHE A 443 -9.41 10.07 -5.69
N GLY A 444 -10.66 9.68 -5.46
CA GLY A 444 -11.72 9.95 -6.42
C GLY A 444 -13.12 9.86 -5.82
N VAL A 445 -14.11 10.29 -6.59
CA VAL A 445 -15.50 10.37 -6.12
C VAL A 445 -16.27 9.09 -6.45
N PRO A 446 -17.02 8.52 -5.49
CA PRO A 446 -17.90 7.38 -5.74
C PRO A 446 -18.87 7.63 -6.89
N GLY A 447 -18.90 6.71 -7.84
CA GLY A 447 -19.71 6.80 -9.05
C GLY A 447 -19.00 7.38 -10.26
N LEU A 448 -17.76 7.88 -10.13
CA LEU A 448 -16.91 8.29 -11.26
C LEU A 448 -15.79 7.27 -11.55
N GLY A 449 -15.33 6.52 -10.55
CA GLY A 449 -14.25 5.53 -10.70
C GLY A 449 -14.72 4.07 -10.64
N LEU A 450 -13.97 3.18 -11.28
CA LEU A 450 -14.09 1.71 -11.15
C LEU A 450 -13.49 1.17 -9.85
N LYS A 451 -12.51 1.88 -9.28
CA LYS A 451 -11.86 1.54 -8.01
C LYS A 451 -12.91 1.41 -6.89
N ARG A 452 -12.91 0.30 -6.17
CA ARG A 452 -13.77 0.10 -5.00
C ARG A 452 -13.23 0.87 -3.79
N GLY A 453 -14.11 1.30 -2.89
CA GLY A 453 -13.70 1.98 -1.66
C GLY A 453 -13.42 3.49 -1.79
N LEU A 454 -13.79 4.13 -2.91
CA LEU A 454 -13.64 5.58 -3.11
C LEU A 454 -14.36 6.45 -2.07
N ALA A 455 -15.25 5.87 -1.26
CA ALA A 455 -15.93 6.56 -0.17
C ALA A 455 -15.14 6.56 1.16
N GLY A 456 -14.04 5.79 1.24
CA GLY A 456 -13.29 5.54 2.47
C GLY A 456 -12.39 6.70 2.89
N ASP A 457 -11.72 7.35 1.93
CA ASP A 457 -10.83 8.48 2.16
C ASP A 457 -11.49 9.77 1.64
N LEU A 458 -11.36 10.87 2.39
CA LEU A 458 -11.92 12.17 2.05
C LEU A 458 -10.81 13.22 2.07
N VAL A 459 -10.09 13.31 0.95
CA VAL A 459 -8.98 14.26 0.77
C VAL A 459 -9.35 15.24 -0.33
N VAL A 460 -9.30 16.53 -0.02
CA VAL A 460 -9.59 17.62 -0.96
C VAL A 460 -8.29 18.21 -1.44
N ALA A 461 -8.04 18.18 -2.75
CA ALA A 461 -6.87 18.73 -3.39
C ALA A 461 -7.25 20.05 -4.10
N PRO A 462 -6.83 21.22 -3.60
CA PRO A 462 -7.22 22.51 -4.16
C PRO A 462 -6.95 22.66 -5.66
N TYR A 463 -5.85 22.11 -6.18
CA TYR A 463 -5.53 22.17 -7.61
C TYR A 463 -6.62 21.54 -8.50
N ALA A 464 -7.36 20.56 -8.00
CA ALA A 464 -8.48 19.96 -8.71
C ALA A 464 -9.68 20.91 -8.84
N SER A 465 -9.87 21.79 -7.86
CA SER A 465 -10.82 22.91 -7.97
C SER A 465 -10.33 23.95 -8.97
N VAL A 466 -9.03 24.22 -9.02
CA VAL A 466 -8.44 25.13 -10.01
C VAL A 466 -8.59 24.58 -11.44
N LEU A 467 -8.37 23.28 -11.65
CA LEU A 467 -8.62 22.61 -12.94
C LEU A 467 -10.07 22.78 -13.40
N ALA A 468 -11.03 22.78 -12.47
CA ALA A 468 -12.44 22.94 -12.78
C ALA A 468 -12.81 24.35 -13.30
N LEU A 469 -11.92 25.34 -13.21
CA LEU A 469 -12.11 26.65 -13.86
C LEU A 469 -12.31 26.53 -15.38
N MET A 470 -11.77 25.47 -16.00
CA MET A 470 -11.94 25.21 -17.43
C MET A 470 -13.33 24.70 -17.82
N VAL A 471 -14.16 24.35 -16.83
CA VAL A 471 -15.46 23.67 -17.05
C VAL A 471 -16.61 24.41 -16.35
N ALA A 472 -16.45 24.77 -15.07
CA ALA A 472 -17.45 25.42 -14.23
C ALA A 472 -16.79 26.57 -13.44
N PRO A 473 -16.49 27.70 -14.11
CA PRO A 473 -15.64 28.74 -13.53
C PRO A 473 -16.27 29.43 -12.32
N GLU A 474 -17.58 29.72 -12.32
CA GLU A 474 -18.24 30.37 -11.20
C GLU A 474 -18.21 29.50 -9.93
N GLU A 475 -18.55 28.22 -10.03
CA GLU A 475 -18.52 27.28 -8.91
C GLU A 475 -17.10 27.02 -8.41
N ALA A 476 -16.13 26.92 -9.32
CA ALA A 476 -14.73 26.74 -8.97
C ALA A 476 -14.20 27.95 -8.19
N VAL A 477 -14.47 29.18 -8.65
CA VAL A 477 -14.09 30.42 -7.93
C VAL A 477 -14.70 30.44 -6.53
N GLN A 478 -16.00 30.15 -6.39
CA GLN A 478 -16.66 30.12 -5.08
C GLN A 478 -16.03 29.09 -4.12
N ASN A 479 -15.64 27.92 -4.64
CA ASN A 479 -14.96 26.90 -3.84
C ASN A 479 -13.55 27.33 -3.43
N LEU A 480 -12.80 27.98 -4.33
CA LEU A 480 -11.47 28.52 -4.04
C LEU A 480 -11.51 29.63 -2.99
N GLU A 481 -12.48 30.55 -3.05
CA GLU A 481 -12.72 31.55 -1.99
C GLU A 481 -13.06 30.89 -0.64
N THR A 482 -13.80 29.78 -0.67
CA THR A 482 -14.10 28.98 0.53
C THR A 482 -12.84 28.32 1.11
N LEU A 483 -11.95 27.81 0.26
CA LEU A 483 -10.68 27.22 0.68
C LEU A 483 -9.73 28.29 1.25
N ASP A 484 -9.67 29.47 0.63
CA ASP A 484 -8.85 30.60 1.08
C ASP A 484 -9.32 31.15 2.44
N SER A 485 -10.64 31.38 2.60
CA SER A 485 -11.21 31.85 3.88
C SER A 485 -10.98 30.91 5.07
N ARG A 486 -10.64 29.64 4.81
CA ARG A 486 -10.26 28.63 5.82
C ARG A 486 -8.76 28.53 6.06
N GLY A 487 -7.93 29.31 5.38
CA GLY A 487 -6.49 29.36 5.55
C GLY A 487 -5.72 28.22 4.89
N PHE A 488 -6.28 27.62 3.82
CA PHE A 488 -5.63 26.51 3.10
C PHE A 488 -4.66 26.96 1.99
N GLN A 489 -4.14 28.19 2.12
CA GLN A 489 -3.15 28.78 1.23
C GLN A 489 -1.84 29.03 1.97
N GLY A 490 -0.73 28.77 1.28
CA GLY A 490 0.62 29.09 1.74
C GLY A 490 1.33 30.06 0.78
N ARG A 491 2.64 30.18 0.96
CA ARG A 491 3.50 31.13 0.22
C ARG A 491 3.45 30.95 -1.30
N TYR A 492 3.26 29.71 -1.77
CA TYR A 492 3.32 29.37 -3.19
C TYR A 492 1.95 29.13 -3.84
N GLY A 493 0.86 29.50 -3.16
CA GLY A 493 -0.51 29.24 -3.60
C GLY A 493 -1.22 28.29 -2.65
N PHE A 494 -2.28 27.63 -3.11
CA PHE A 494 -2.97 26.63 -2.30
C PHE A 494 -2.06 25.47 -1.94
N TYR A 495 -2.21 24.98 -0.71
CA TYR A 495 -1.53 23.78 -0.25
C TYR A 495 -1.96 22.55 -1.04
N GLU A 496 -1.12 21.52 -1.02
CA GLU A 496 -1.30 20.28 -1.77
C GLU A 496 -2.66 19.62 -1.52
N ALA A 497 -3.04 19.46 -0.26
CA ALA A 497 -4.32 18.86 0.10
C ALA A 497 -4.79 19.22 1.51
N ILE A 498 -6.09 18.96 1.74
CA ILE A 498 -6.73 19.00 3.04
C ILE A 498 -7.34 17.62 3.28
N ASP A 499 -6.80 16.89 4.25
CA ASP A 499 -7.27 15.58 4.63
C ASP A 499 -8.38 15.70 5.67
N TYR A 500 -9.57 15.17 5.38
CA TYR A 500 -10.72 15.10 6.27
C TYR A 500 -10.98 13.65 6.73
N THR A 501 -10.09 12.71 6.43
CA THR A 501 -10.26 11.28 6.70
C THR A 501 -10.06 11.00 8.19
N PRO A 502 -11.08 10.56 8.94
CA PRO A 502 -10.99 10.45 10.40
C PRO A 502 -9.83 9.58 10.92
N THR A 503 -9.42 8.56 10.17
CA THR A 503 -8.30 7.67 10.52
C THR A 503 -6.93 8.30 10.35
N HIS A 504 -6.81 9.39 9.60
CA HIS A 504 -5.55 10.12 9.37
C HIS A 504 -5.44 11.35 10.28
N LEU A 505 -6.49 11.67 11.05
CA LEU A 505 -6.55 12.89 11.84
C LEU A 505 -6.05 12.67 13.28
N PRO A 506 -5.26 13.61 13.83
CA PRO A 506 -5.00 13.67 15.27
C PRO A 506 -6.31 13.83 16.06
N HIS A 507 -6.37 13.30 17.28
CA HIS A 507 -7.54 13.42 18.13
C HIS A 507 -7.97 14.88 18.32
N GLY A 508 -9.25 15.17 18.05
CA GLY A 508 -9.85 16.49 18.23
C GLY A 508 -9.74 17.44 17.03
N GLN A 509 -9.08 17.03 15.93
CA GLN A 509 -9.04 17.82 14.70
C GLN A 509 -10.12 17.39 13.70
N SER A 510 -10.68 18.35 12.97
CA SER A 510 -11.68 18.11 11.91
C SER A 510 -11.06 17.93 10.52
N ASN A 511 -9.81 18.35 10.35
CA ASN A 511 -9.02 18.21 9.13
C ASN A 511 -7.53 18.41 9.47
N ALA A 512 -6.66 17.95 8.55
CA ALA A 512 -5.24 18.22 8.57
C ALA A 512 -4.81 18.80 7.22
N VAL A 513 -3.96 19.82 7.24
CA VAL A 513 -3.46 20.49 6.02
C VAL A 513 -2.14 19.86 5.63
N VAL A 514 -2.07 19.35 4.40
CA VAL A 514 -0.84 18.79 3.82
C VAL A 514 -0.03 19.95 3.26
N ARG A 515 0.88 20.49 4.07
CA ARG A 515 1.69 21.66 3.72
C ARG A 515 2.85 21.29 2.79
N SER A 516 2.51 20.97 1.56
CA SER A 516 3.42 20.65 0.46
C SER A 516 2.92 21.35 -0.81
N PHE A 517 3.76 21.38 -1.84
CA PHE A 517 3.45 21.88 -3.17
C PHE A 517 4.12 20.99 -4.21
N MET A 518 3.34 20.44 -5.15
CA MET A 518 3.88 19.65 -6.26
C MET A 518 3.99 20.48 -7.55
N ALA A 519 5.09 20.30 -8.29
CA ALA A 519 5.35 21.08 -9.49
C ALA A 519 4.26 20.94 -10.55
N HIS A 520 3.76 19.71 -10.80
CA HIS A 520 2.68 19.50 -11.75
C HIS A 520 1.37 20.12 -11.27
N HIS A 521 1.01 20.04 -9.98
CA HIS A 521 -0.19 20.71 -9.46
C HIS A 521 -0.13 22.24 -9.62
N GLN A 522 1.03 22.83 -9.38
CA GLN A 522 1.26 24.26 -9.59
C GLN A 522 1.20 24.64 -11.08
N GLY A 523 1.77 23.80 -11.96
CA GLY A 523 1.73 24.03 -13.41
C GLY A 523 0.31 23.92 -13.96
N MET A 524 -0.42 22.87 -13.61
CA MET A 524 -1.82 22.68 -13.99
C MET A 524 -2.70 23.83 -13.50
N SER A 525 -2.47 24.32 -12.27
CA SER A 525 -3.19 25.46 -11.71
C SER A 525 -2.97 26.74 -12.52
N LEU A 526 -1.71 27.07 -12.85
CA LEU A 526 -1.39 28.26 -13.63
C LEU A 526 -1.96 28.20 -15.05
N LEU A 527 -1.88 27.04 -15.71
CA LEU A 527 -2.42 26.84 -17.04
C LEU A 527 -3.97 26.91 -17.05
N SER A 528 -4.64 26.45 -15.98
CA SER A 528 -6.10 26.56 -15.85
C SER A 528 -6.56 28.01 -15.64
N LEU A 529 -5.77 28.80 -14.90
CA LEU A 529 -5.99 30.25 -14.79
C LEU A 529 -5.78 30.92 -16.16
N ALA A 530 -4.72 30.56 -16.87
CA ALA A 530 -4.47 31.07 -18.23
C ALA A 530 -5.60 30.68 -19.19
N TYR A 531 -6.14 29.48 -19.06
CA TYR A 531 -7.28 29.01 -19.84
C TYR A 531 -8.47 29.95 -19.70
N LEU A 532 -8.87 30.27 -18.47
CA LEU A 532 -10.03 31.11 -18.20
C LEU A 532 -9.77 32.58 -18.52
N MET A 533 -8.63 33.12 -18.06
CA MET A 533 -8.36 34.57 -18.08
C MET A 533 -7.83 35.06 -19.43
N LEU A 534 -7.16 34.20 -20.21
CA LEU A 534 -6.49 34.58 -21.46
C LEU A 534 -7.13 33.93 -22.70
N ASP A 535 -8.36 33.41 -22.56
CA ASP A 535 -9.11 32.72 -23.61
C ASP A 535 -8.33 31.56 -24.25
N ARG A 536 -8.01 30.58 -23.40
CA ARG A 536 -7.57 29.23 -23.78
C ARG A 536 -6.33 29.21 -24.69
N PRO A 537 -5.25 29.92 -24.32
CA PRO A 537 -4.11 30.13 -25.21
C PRO A 537 -3.39 28.81 -25.57
N MET A 538 -3.27 27.88 -24.63
CA MET A 538 -2.61 26.60 -24.87
C MET A 538 -3.41 25.68 -25.80
N GLN A 539 -4.74 25.66 -25.71
CA GLN A 539 -5.58 24.92 -26.65
C GLN A 539 -5.45 25.48 -28.07
N LYS A 540 -5.48 26.81 -28.24
CA LYS A 540 -5.30 27.44 -29.56
C LYS A 540 -3.95 27.12 -30.18
N ARG A 541 -2.89 27.07 -29.36
CA ARG A 541 -1.54 26.68 -29.80
C ARG A 541 -1.46 25.21 -30.18
N PHE A 542 -2.05 24.33 -29.38
CA PHE A 542 -2.18 22.90 -29.70
C PHE A 542 -2.95 22.71 -31.02
N GLU A 543 -4.08 23.39 -31.19
CA GLU A 543 -4.87 23.39 -32.43
C GLU A 543 -4.15 24.03 -33.62
N SER A 544 -3.05 24.75 -33.43
CA SER A 544 -2.30 25.35 -34.54
C SER A 544 -1.26 24.41 -35.15
N ASP A 545 -0.88 23.31 -34.47
CA ASP A 545 0.07 22.35 -35.04
C ASP A 545 -0.62 21.52 -36.15
N PRO A 546 -0.06 21.47 -37.37
CA PRO A 546 -0.68 20.78 -38.50
C PRO A 546 -0.98 19.29 -38.24
N ALA A 547 -0.15 18.60 -37.46
CA ALA A 547 -0.37 17.18 -37.16
C ALA A 547 -1.57 16.98 -36.24
N PHE A 548 -1.72 17.86 -35.25
CA PHE A 548 -2.87 17.88 -34.36
C PHE A 548 -4.15 18.28 -35.11
N GLN A 549 -4.10 19.31 -35.96
CA GLN A 549 -5.23 19.72 -36.81
C GLN A 549 -5.81 18.58 -37.64
N ALA A 550 -4.95 17.78 -38.28
CA ALA A 550 -5.37 16.64 -39.09
C ALA A 550 -6.09 15.54 -38.29
N THR A 551 -5.92 15.53 -36.96
CA THR A 551 -6.40 14.47 -36.06
C THR A 551 -7.61 14.91 -35.20
N MET A 552 -7.97 16.20 -35.21
CA MET A 552 -9.01 16.78 -34.34
C MET A 552 -10.39 16.12 -34.43
N LEU A 553 -10.73 15.49 -35.56
CA LEU A 553 -12.01 14.80 -35.72
C LEU A 553 -12.24 13.68 -34.69
N LEU A 554 -11.18 13.09 -34.14
CA LEU A 554 -11.29 12.09 -33.07
C LEU A 554 -11.93 12.64 -31.79
N LEU A 555 -11.83 13.96 -31.55
CA LEU A 555 -12.38 14.64 -30.38
C LEU A 555 -13.87 14.98 -30.53
N GLN A 556 -14.47 14.73 -31.70
CA GLN A 556 -15.85 15.09 -32.03
C GLN A 556 -16.83 13.91 -31.92
N GLU A 557 -16.55 12.97 -31.02
CA GLU A 557 -17.43 11.82 -30.76
C GLU A 557 -18.75 12.30 -30.13
N ARG A 558 -19.88 11.98 -30.78
CA ARG A 558 -21.23 12.38 -30.30
C ARG A 558 -21.65 11.56 -29.10
N LEU A 559 -22.52 12.15 -28.28
CA LEU A 559 -23.22 11.41 -27.22
C LEU A 559 -24.01 10.22 -27.80
N PRO A 560 -23.80 8.98 -27.29
CA PRO A 560 -24.56 7.83 -27.73
C PRO A 560 -26.03 7.95 -27.31
N LYS A 561 -26.97 7.70 -28.25
CA LYS A 561 -28.40 7.96 -28.06
C LYS A 561 -29.17 6.87 -27.30
N ALA A 562 -28.56 5.72 -27.04
CA ALA A 562 -29.10 4.65 -26.20
C ALA A 562 -28.03 3.57 -26.04
N THR A 563 -27.45 3.43 -24.87
CA THR A 563 -26.56 2.32 -24.52
C THR A 563 -26.86 1.86 -23.11
N ALA A 564 -26.75 0.56 -22.88
CA ALA A 564 -26.92 -0.05 -21.56
C ALA A 564 -25.92 0.59 -20.58
N PHE A 565 -26.43 1.42 -19.67
CA PHE A 565 -25.65 2.04 -18.61
C PHE A 565 -25.09 0.96 -17.69
N TYR A 566 -23.87 1.14 -17.19
CA TYR A 566 -23.29 0.27 -16.17
C TYR A 566 -23.99 0.52 -14.82
N SER A 567 -25.19 -0.05 -14.67
CA SER A 567 -26.03 0.06 -13.48
C SER A 567 -25.61 -0.96 -12.41
N HIS A 568 -24.41 -0.84 -11.85
CA HIS A 568 -24.03 -1.68 -10.70
C HIS A 568 -23.30 -0.96 -9.55
N THR A 569 -23.09 0.35 -9.61
CA THR A 569 -22.47 1.10 -8.50
C THR A 569 -23.38 2.12 -7.80
N ALA A 570 -24.44 2.63 -8.46
CA ALA A 570 -25.33 3.60 -7.83
C ALA A 570 -26.43 2.97 -6.95
N GLY A 571 -26.96 1.80 -7.32
CA GLY A 571 -28.14 1.19 -6.68
C GLY A 571 -27.90 0.41 -5.38
N ILE A 572 -26.67 0.34 -4.87
CA ILE A 572 -26.34 -0.40 -3.63
C ILE A 572 -25.89 0.55 -2.50
N SER A 573 -25.69 1.84 -2.79
CA SER A 573 -25.30 2.83 -1.76
C SER A 573 -26.48 3.47 -1.02
N GLU A 574 -27.71 3.39 -1.52
CA GLU A 574 -28.88 3.97 -0.82
C GLU A 574 -29.51 3.03 0.23
N ALA A 575 -29.14 1.75 0.26
CA ALA A 575 -29.63 0.80 1.26
C ALA A 575 -28.83 0.81 2.59
N HIS A 576 -27.74 1.57 2.68
CA HIS A 576 -26.93 1.72 3.90
C HIS A 576 -27.09 3.10 4.56
N SER A 577 -28.25 3.74 4.38
CA SER A 577 -28.67 4.91 5.19
C SER A 577 -29.39 4.48 6.48
N ALA A 578 -28.88 3.44 7.13
CA ALA A 578 -29.07 3.27 8.56
C ALA A 578 -27.79 3.76 9.21
N VAL A 579 -27.91 4.81 10.02
CA VAL A 579 -26.89 5.27 10.95
C VAL A 579 -26.51 4.07 11.83
N HIS A 580 -25.50 3.31 11.39
CA HIS A 580 -24.80 2.40 12.26
C HIS A 580 -23.76 3.25 12.99
N PRO A 581 -23.79 3.29 14.33
CA PRO A 581 -22.76 3.97 15.10
C PRO A 581 -21.41 3.38 14.69
N VAL A 582 -20.36 4.20 14.79
CA VAL A 582 -18.95 3.82 14.66
C VAL A 582 -18.74 2.48 15.37
N GLU A 583 -18.82 1.38 14.61
CA GLU A 583 -18.39 0.09 15.11
C GLU A 583 -16.88 0.09 14.93
N GLU A 584 -16.21 0.09 16.07
CA GLU A 584 -14.79 -0.13 16.23
C GLU A 584 -14.29 -1.14 15.20
N LYS A 585 -13.10 -0.88 14.62
CA LYS A 585 -12.36 -1.85 13.80
C LYS A 585 -12.54 -3.23 14.44
N PRO A 586 -13.17 -4.21 13.77
CA PRO A 586 -13.52 -5.47 14.44
C PRO A 586 -12.24 -6.25 14.67
N ILE A 587 -11.61 -6.03 15.83
CA ILE A 587 -10.51 -6.83 16.34
C ILE A 587 -11.15 -7.97 17.14
N ARG A 588 -10.69 -9.21 16.94
CA ARG A 588 -11.17 -10.33 17.77
C ARG A 588 -10.37 -10.34 19.06
N VAL A 589 -11.00 -9.90 20.14
CA VAL A 589 -10.43 -9.89 21.50
C VAL A 589 -11.06 -11.01 22.31
N TYR A 590 -10.23 -11.87 22.89
CA TYR A 590 -10.63 -12.95 23.79
C TYR A 590 -9.98 -12.72 25.15
N THR A 591 -10.79 -12.53 26.18
CA THR A 591 -10.32 -12.32 27.56
C THR A 591 -10.11 -13.62 28.33
N THR A 592 -10.22 -14.77 27.63
CA THR A 592 -10.03 -16.10 28.20
C THR A 592 -9.32 -17.01 27.20
N PRO A 593 -8.37 -17.85 27.65
CA PRO A 593 -7.81 -18.91 26.83
C PRO A 593 -8.81 -20.08 26.65
N ASP A 594 -9.79 -20.21 27.54
CA ASP A 594 -10.73 -21.34 27.57
C ASP A 594 -11.94 -21.07 26.67
N THR A 595 -11.84 -21.47 25.40
CA THR A 595 -12.95 -21.46 24.43
C THR A 595 -13.43 -22.87 24.12
N PRO A 596 -14.72 -23.08 23.77
CA PRO A 596 -15.24 -24.42 23.44
C PRO A 596 -14.53 -25.10 22.26
N VAL A 597 -14.05 -24.27 21.32
CA VAL A 597 -13.17 -24.66 20.20
C VAL A 597 -12.09 -23.57 20.15
N PRO A 598 -10.81 -23.92 19.91
CA PRO A 598 -9.76 -22.92 19.77
C PRO A 598 -10.06 -21.92 18.67
N GLU A 599 -9.88 -20.64 18.97
CA GLU A 599 -10.02 -19.55 18.01
C GLU A 599 -8.66 -19.29 17.38
N VAL A 600 -8.58 -19.22 16.04
CA VAL A 600 -7.31 -19.17 15.31
C VAL A 600 -7.08 -17.83 14.61
N GLN A 601 -5.81 -17.46 14.46
CA GLN A 601 -5.33 -16.40 13.59
C GLN A 601 -4.32 -16.96 12.59
N LEU A 602 -4.46 -16.57 11.32
CA LEU A 602 -3.58 -16.99 10.24
C LEU A 602 -2.72 -15.82 9.75
N LEU A 603 -1.40 -16.00 9.78
CA LEU A 603 -0.41 -15.01 9.38
C LEU A 603 0.43 -15.56 8.24
N SER A 604 0.68 -14.77 7.20
CA SER A 604 1.45 -15.23 6.05
C SER A 604 1.96 -14.11 5.14
N ASN A 605 3.08 -14.38 4.47
CA ASN A 605 3.61 -13.63 3.32
C ASN A 605 3.41 -14.36 1.97
N GLY A 606 2.58 -15.41 1.94
CA GLY A 606 2.34 -16.27 0.79
C GLY A 606 3.26 -17.50 0.68
N ARG A 607 4.41 -17.53 1.39
CA ARG A 607 5.32 -18.69 1.43
C ARG A 607 5.56 -19.22 2.84
N TYR A 608 5.74 -18.33 3.81
CA TYR A 608 5.80 -18.66 5.22
C TYR A 608 4.41 -18.46 5.85
N HIS A 609 3.97 -19.41 6.66
CA HIS A 609 2.63 -19.47 7.23
C HIS A 609 2.71 -19.78 8.73
N VAL A 610 2.00 -19.00 9.53
CA VAL A 610 1.83 -19.23 10.97
C VAL A 610 0.35 -19.32 11.28
N MET A 611 -0.04 -20.37 11.99
CA MET A 611 -1.35 -20.46 12.64
C MET A 611 -1.14 -20.38 14.14
N ILE A 612 -1.91 -19.54 14.82
CA ILE A 612 -1.85 -19.42 16.27
C ILE A 612 -3.25 -19.35 16.88
N THR A 613 -3.44 -19.97 18.04
CA THR A 613 -4.70 -20.01 18.78
C THR A 613 -4.80 -18.92 19.83
N ASN A 614 -6.01 -18.66 20.33
CA ASN A 614 -6.26 -17.73 21.43
C ASN A 614 -5.59 -18.14 22.75
N ALA A 615 -5.10 -19.38 22.88
CA ALA A 615 -4.35 -19.87 24.03
C ALA A 615 -2.82 -19.85 23.81
N GLY A 616 -2.37 -19.57 22.58
CA GLY A 616 -0.95 -19.51 22.20
C GLY A 616 -0.35 -20.79 21.63
N GLY A 617 -1.16 -21.83 21.39
CA GLY A 617 -0.78 -23.00 20.59
C GLY A 617 -0.77 -22.68 19.09
N GLY A 618 -0.18 -23.54 18.25
CA GLY A 618 -0.11 -23.28 16.81
C GLY A 618 1.00 -24.01 16.05
N TYR A 619 1.27 -23.57 14.82
CA TYR A 619 2.35 -24.09 13.99
C TYR A 619 2.98 -23.02 13.09
N SER A 620 4.20 -23.32 12.62
CA SER A 620 4.89 -22.60 11.56
C SER A 620 5.18 -23.55 10.39
N ARG A 621 4.93 -23.10 9.17
CA ARG A 621 5.06 -23.86 7.91
C ARG A 621 5.70 -23.00 6.84
N TRP A 622 6.59 -23.58 6.04
CA TRP A 622 7.20 -22.93 4.89
C TRP A 622 6.89 -23.72 3.63
N LYS A 623 6.16 -23.10 2.69
CA LYS A 623 5.54 -23.78 1.55
C LYS A 623 4.75 -24.98 2.09
N ASP A 624 5.05 -26.20 1.64
CA ASP A 624 4.41 -27.44 2.12
C ASP A 624 5.19 -28.19 3.20
N VAL A 625 6.22 -27.58 3.77
CA VAL A 625 7.11 -28.16 4.78
C VAL A 625 6.75 -27.64 6.17
N ALA A 626 6.44 -28.53 7.11
CA ALA A 626 6.27 -28.16 8.51
C ALA A 626 7.62 -27.71 9.10
N VAL A 627 7.67 -26.50 9.66
CA VAL A 627 8.84 -25.99 10.39
C VAL A 627 8.77 -26.48 11.82
N THR A 628 7.61 -26.28 12.47
CA THR A 628 7.33 -26.76 13.82
C THR A 628 6.27 -27.86 13.85
N ARG A 629 6.36 -28.77 14.83
CA ARG A 629 5.40 -29.86 15.01
C ARG A 629 4.03 -29.36 15.48
N TRP A 630 2.96 -29.89 14.91
CA TRP A 630 1.58 -29.65 15.34
C TRP A 630 0.64 -30.78 14.92
N ARG A 631 -0.37 -31.02 15.75
CA ARG A 631 -1.44 -32.00 15.50
C ARG A 631 -2.77 -31.42 15.95
N GLU A 632 -3.83 -31.70 15.20
CA GLU A 632 -5.19 -31.34 15.60
C GLU A 632 -5.61 -32.17 16.81
N ASP A 633 -5.98 -31.50 17.90
CA ASP A 633 -6.69 -32.08 19.03
C ASP A 633 -7.58 -30.98 19.64
N THR A 634 -8.90 -31.18 19.66
CA THR A 634 -9.85 -30.19 20.20
C THR A 634 -9.89 -30.20 21.72
N THR A 635 -9.34 -31.23 22.36
CA THR A 635 -9.27 -31.36 23.82
C THR A 635 -7.98 -30.77 24.39
N CYS A 636 -6.93 -30.69 23.58
CA CYS A 636 -5.59 -30.24 23.98
C CYS A 636 -4.96 -29.33 22.92
N ASP A 637 -4.56 -28.12 23.29
CA ASP A 637 -3.90 -27.16 22.39
C ASP A 637 -2.41 -26.94 22.74
N ASN A 638 -1.71 -28.03 23.01
CA ASN A 638 -0.38 -28.02 23.63
C ASN A 638 0.80 -27.99 22.64
N TRP A 639 0.55 -27.83 21.34
CA TRP A 639 1.57 -27.81 20.28
C TRP A 639 1.91 -26.38 19.87
N GLY A 640 3.17 -26.09 19.56
CA GLY A 640 3.59 -24.82 18.97
C GLY A 640 4.96 -24.33 19.40
N ALA A 641 5.20 -23.03 19.16
CA ALA A 641 6.38 -22.32 19.61
C ALA A 641 6.03 -21.48 20.85
N PHE A 642 6.72 -21.76 21.95
CA PHE A 642 6.39 -21.22 23.26
C PHE A 642 7.54 -20.41 23.84
N CYS A 643 7.22 -19.50 24.76
CA CYS A 643 8.22 -18.79 25.54
C CYS A 643 7.81 -18.77 27.01
N TYR A 644 8.68 -19.32 27.86
CA TYR A 644 8.51 -19.41 29.31
C TYR A 644 9.20 -18.23 29.99
N ILE A 645 8.54 -17.70 31.03
CA ILE A 645 9.12 -16.76 31.99
C ILE A 645 9.19 -17.47 33.33
N ARG A 646 10.37 -17.46 33.96
CA ARG A 646 10.59 -17.98 35.31
C ARG A 646 11.19 -16.91 36.20
N ASP A 647 10.57 -16.67 37.36
CA ASP A 647 11.17 -15.85 38.40
C ASP A 647 12.21 -16.67 39.18
N THR A 648 13.47 -16.21 39.16
CA THR A 648 14.59 -16.90 39.78
C THR A 648 14.54 -16.88 41.31
N ALA A 649 13.79 -15.95 41.91
CA ALA A 649 13.72 -15.80 43.37
C ALA A 649 12.82 -16.85 44.03
N ASN A 650 11.74 -17.26 43.37
CA ASN A 650 10.74 -18.19 43.92
C ASN A 650 10.57 -19.48 43.08
N GLY A 651 11.18 -19.53 41.89
CA GLY A 651 11.09 -20.68 40.97
C GLY A 651 9.75 -20.84 40.27
N ILE A 652 8.82 -19.88 40.42
CA ILE A 652 7.52 -19.88 39.74
C ILE A 652 7.74 -19.52 38.28
N PHE A 653 7.07 -20.25 37.39
CA PHE A 653 7.14 -20.00 35.95
C PHE A 653 5.76 -20.13 35.29
N TRP A 654 5.62 -19.43 34.17
CA TRP A 654 4.45 -19.40 33.30
C TRP A 654 4.90 -19.22 31.85
N SER A 655 3.96 -19.28 30.90
CA SER A 655 4.18 -18.94 29.50
C SER A 655 3.76 -17.50 29.22
N THR A 656 4.40 -16.88 28.23
CA THR A 656 4.01 -15.55 27.70
C THR A 656 2.58 -15.50 27.17
N ALA A 657 1.98 -16.65 26.83
CA ALA A 657 0.56 -16.84 26.53
C ALA A 657 -0.12 -17.71 27.61
N HIS A 658 -1.01 -18.64 27.25
CA HIS A 658 -1.56 -19.62 28.21
C HIS A 658 -0.87 -20.98 28.08
N GLN A 659 -0.79 -21.48 26.85
CA GLN A 659 -0.06 -22.69 26.51
C GLN A 659 1.45 -22.45 26.57
N PRO A 660 2.25 -23.43 27.01
CA PRO A 660 1.86 -24.79 27.36
C PRO A 660 1.65 -24.99 28.87
N THR A 661 1.91 -23.97 29.70
CA THR A 661 1.96 -24.10 31.17
C THR A 661 0.60 -24.24 31.84
N LEU A 662 -0.48 -23.84 31.16
CA LEU A 662 -1.86 -23.84 31.68
C LEU A 662 -2.03 -23.04 32.99
N LYS A 663 -1.11 -22.12 33.30
CA LYS A 663 -1.18 -21.27 34.48
C LYS A 663 -2.24 -20.21 34.25
N ALA A 664 -3.16 -20.05 35.20
CA ALA A 664 -4.06 -18.90 35.23
C ALA A 664 -3.26 -17.61 35.51
N SER A 665 -3.59 -16.54 34.81
CA SER A 665 -3.05 -15.19 35.07
C SER A 665 -4.07 -14.32 35.80
N GLN A 666 -3.63 -13.17 36.31
CA GLN A 666 -4.52 -12.16 36.86
C GLN A 666 -5.31 -11.44 35.76
N GLN A 667 -4.67 -11.25 34.60
CA GLN A 667 -5.26 -10.67 33.40
C GLN A 667 -4.78 -11.45 32.17
N TYR A 668 -5.67 -11.69 31.22
CA TYR A 668 -5.38 -12.36 29.96
C TYR A 668 -6.19 -11.74 28.84
N GLU A 669 -5.53 -11.36 27.75
CA GLU A 669 -6.16 -10.97 26.51
C GLU A 669 -5.40 -11.58 25.32
N ALA A 670 -6.11 -12.23 24.41
CA ALA A 670 -5.62 -12.58 23.09
C ALA A 670 -6.32 -11.67 22.06
N ILE A 671 -5.54 -10.98 21.25
CA ILE A 671 -6.01 -9.94 20.33
C ILE A 671 -5.58 -10.32 18.92
N PHE A 672 -6.54 -10.55 18.02
CA PHE A 672 -6.27 -10.89 16.63
C PHE A 672 -6.71 -9.76 15.69
N SER A 673 -5.75 -9.27 14.92
CA SER A 673 -5.92 -8.24 13.91
C SER A 673 -5.26 -8.67 12.60
N GLU A 674 -5.56 -8.01 11.49
CA GLU A 674 -4.91 -8.35 10.23
C GLU A 674 -3.39 -8.11 10.30
N GLY A 675 -2.63 -9.12 9.88
CA GLY A 675 -1.17 -9.12 9.88
C GLY A 675 -0.49 -9.42 11.23
N ARG A 676 -1.24 -9.58 12.33
CA ARG A 676 -0.66 -9.69 13.68
C ARG A 676 -1.52 -10.47 14.68
N ALA A 677 -0.88 -11.13 15.64
CA ALA A 677 -1.52 -11.70 16.82
C ALA A 677 -0.84 -11.17 18.08
N GLU A 678 -1.61 -10.90 19.14
CA GLU A 678 -1.08 -10.38 20.40
C GLU A 678 -1.62 -11.12 21.61
N PHE A 679 -0.77 -11.21 22.64
CA PHE A 679 -1.14 -11.69 23.96
C PHE A 679 -0.74 -10.66 25.00
N ARG A 680 -1.65 -10.31 25.89
CA ARG A 680 -1.37 -9.47 27.07
C ARG A 680 -1.70 -10.26 28.31
N ARG A 681 -0.73 -10.32 29.22
CA ARG A 681 -0.83 -11.15 30.41
C ARG A 681 -0.17 -10.45 31.60
N ARG A 682 -0.79 -10.56 32.77
CA ARG A 682 -0.23 -10.11 34.06
C ARG A 682 -0.10 -11.29 35.01
N ASP A 683 1.11 -11.54 35.46
CA ASP A 683 1.47 -12.58 36.42
C ASP A 683 2.31 -11.96 37.53
N GLU A 684 1.80 -12.04 38.77
CA GLU A 684 2.37 -11.30 39.90
C GLU A 684 2.48 -9.80 39.59
N ASP A 685 3.68 -9.23 39.65
CA ASP A 685 3.98 -7.82 39.32
C ASP A 685 4.64 -7.67 37.93
N LEU A 686 4.58 -8.69 37.07
CA LEU A 686 5.17 -8.67 35.73
C LEU A 686 4.09 -8.64 34.65
N ASP A 687 4.13 -7.59 33.83
CA ASP A 687 3.29 -7.47 32.64
C ASP A 687 4.06 -7.98 31.42
N THR A 688 3.43 -8.88 30.67
CA THR A 688 3.97 -9.45 29.44
C THR A 688 3.06 -9.11 28.27
N HIS A 689 3.64 -8.53 27.23
CA HIS A 689 2.99 -8.27 25.95
C HIS A 689 3.75 -8.97 24.84
N THR A 690 3.12 -9.94 24.19
CA THR A 690 3.70 -10.70 23.07
C THR A 690 3.02 -10.34 21.77
N GLU A 691 3.80 -9.96 20.76
CA GLU A 691 3.36 -9.58 19.42
C GLU A 691 3.96 -10.55 18.40
N ILE A 692 3.15 -11.07 17.48
CA ILE A 692 3.57 -12.10 16.51
C ILE A 692 3.17 -11.67 15.11
N ALA A 693 4.14 -11.67 14.19
CA ALA A 693 3.95 -11.31 12.79
C ALA A 693 4.86 -12.15 11.86
N VAL A 694 4.46 -12.26 10.59
CA VAL A 694 5.28 -12.85 9.52
C VAL A 694 5.77 -11.71 8.62
N SER A 695 7.06 -11.68 8.32
CA SER A 695 7.64 -10.65 7.45
C SER A 695 7.10 -10.75 6.02
N PRO A 696 6.56 -9.66 5.44
CA PRO A 696 6.18 -9.66 4.03
C PRO A 696 7.37 -9.76 3.07
N GLU A 697 8.57 -9.37 3.52
CA GLU A 697 9.77 -9.32 2.68
C GLU A 697 10.53 -10.65 2.69
N ASP A 698 10.57 -11.34 3.84
CA ASP A 698 11.42 -12.50 4.08
C ASP A 698 10.65 -13.66 4.73
N ASP A 699 11.11 -14.89 4.55
CA ASP A 699 10.44 -16.11 5.04
C ASP A 699 10.76 -16.38 6.52
N ILE A 700 10.32 -15.45 7.38
CA ILE A 700 10.54 -15.44 8.83
C ILE A 700 9.27 -15.08 9.61
N GLU A 701 9.11 -15.67 10.79
CA GLU A 701 8.23 -15.18 11.84
C GLU A 701 9.03 -14.45 12.93
N LEU A 702 8.45 -13.37 13.46
CA LEU A 702 8.99 -12.60 14.57
C LEU A 702 7.99 -12.63 15.73
N ARG A 703 8.46 -13.06 16.90
CA ARG A 703 7.74 -13.00 18.17
C ARG A 703 8.45 -12.01 19.09
N ARG A 704 7.83 -10.87 19.33
CA ARG A 704 8.36 -9.82 20.21
C ARG A 704 7.68 -9.90 21.56
N ILE A 705 8.45 -10.01 22.62
CA ILE A 705 7.97 -10.16 23.99
C ILE A 705 8.49 -8.96 24.79
N THR A 706 7.58 -8.07 25.18
CA THR A 706 7.88 -6.95 26.07
C THR A 706 7.49 -7.33 27.49
N ILE A 707 8.46 -7.29 28.41
CA ILE A 707 8.27 -7.66 29.82
C ILE A 707 8.52 -6.42 30.68
N THR A 708 7.54 -6.02 31.47
CA THR A 708 7.61 -4.83 32.34
C THR A 708 7.51 -5.22 33.81
N ASN A 709 8.44 -4.72 34.62
CA ASN A 709 8.44 -4.94 36.06
C ASN A 709 7.69 -3.82 36.80
N HIS A 710 6.48 -4.09 37.28
CA HIS A 710 5.67 -3.16 38.09
C HIS A 710 5.91 -3.30 39.60
N SER A 711 6.84 -4.16 40.03
CA SER A 711 7.20 -4.26 41.44
C SER A 711 8.14 -3.13 41.85
N LYS A 712 8.15 -2.81 43.15
CA LYS A 712 9.09 -1.84 43.74
C LYS A 712 10.51 -2.39 43.90
N THR A 713 10.76 -3.64 43.49
CA THR A 713 12.03 -4.33 43.66
C THR A 713 12.62 -4.75 42.32
N ARG A 714 13.95 -4.81 42.25
CA ARG A 714 14.63 -5.43 41.11
C ARG A 714 14.24 -6.91 41.01
N ARG A 715 13.91 -7.37 39.81
CA ARG A 715 13.55 -8.77 39.50
C ARG A 715 14.57 -9.37 38.53
N THR A 716 14.97 -10.61 38.75
CA THR A 716 15.80 -11.38 37.82
C THR A 716 14.99 -12.57 37.34
N ILE A 717 14.81 -12.68 36.02
CA ILE A 717 13.95 -13.68 35.41
C ILE A 717 14.69 -14.42 34.29
N ASP A 718 14.35 -15.69 34.09
CA ASP A 718 14.79 -16.45 32.94
C ASP A 718 13.70 -16.42 31.86
N VAL A 719 14.09 -16.08 30.64
CA VAL A 719 13.25 -16.14 29.45
C VAL A 719 13.75 -17.29 28.60
N THR A 720 12.91 -18.31 28.37
CA THR A 720 13.29 -19.51 27.61
C THR A 720 12.34 -19.74 26.44
N SER A 721 12.83 -19.69 25.20
CA SER A 721 12.07 -20.10 24.01
C SER A 721 12.08 -21.62 23.85
N TYR A 722 11.08 -22.16 23.13
CA TYR A 722 10.97 -23.57 22.81
C TYR A 722 10.16 -23.78 21.52
N ALA A 723 10.65 -24.61 20.61
CA ALA A 723 9.86 -25.16 19.51
C ALA A 723 10.38 -26.56 19.09
N GLU A 724 9.48 -27.43 18.67
CA GLU A 724 9.82 -28.77 18.16
C GLU A 724 10.03 -28.75 16.65
N VAL A 725 11.19 -29.23 16.17
CA VAL A 725 11.61 -29.10 14.78
C VAL A 725 11.16 -30.30 13.92
N VAL A 726 10.67 -30.04 12.70
CA VAL A 726 10.23 -31.09 11.76
C VAL A 726 10.98 -31.05 10.43
N LEU A 727 10.88 -29.95 9.70
CA LEU A 727 11.46 -29.73 8.36
C LEU A 727 11.02 -30.75 7.29
N ALA A 728 9.83 -31.33 7.42
CA ALA A 728 9.29 -32.34 6.50
C ALA A 728 7.79 -32.09 6.23
N PRO A 729 7.19 -32.71 5.21
CA PRO A 729 5.74 -32.66 5.01
C PRO A 729 4.99 -33.17 6.26
N PRO A 730 3.92 -32.48 6.72
CA PRO A 730 3.20 -32.82 7.95
C PRO A 730 2.74 -34.29 8.03
N ALA A 731 2.19 -34.83 6.94
CA ALA A 731 1.74 -36.22 6.88
C ALA A 731 2.89 -37.23 7.09
N GLY A 732 4.10 -36.90 6.61
CA GLY A 732 5.28 -37.73 6.81
C GLY A 732 5.74 -37.76 8.27
N ASP A 733 5.68 -36.63 8.97
CA ASP A 733 5.98 -36.55 10.41
C ASP A 733 4.94 -37.31 11.24
N ALA A 734 3.65 -37.17 10.92
CA ALA A 734 2.56 -37.82 11.64
C ALA A 734 2.63 -39.36 11.59
N LEU A 735 3.03 -39.93 10.44
CA LEU A 735 3.11 -41.38 10.26
C LEU A 735 4.28 -42.02 11.04
N HIS A 736 5.47 -41.40 11.01
CA HIS A 736 6.69 -41.96 11.58
C HIS A 736 7.59 -40.90 12.24
N PRO A 737 7.15 -40.27 13.36
CA PRO A 737 7.85 -39.13 13.96
C PRO A 737 9.26 -39.51 14.45
N ALA A 738 9.40 -40.61 15.21
CA ALA A 738 10.69 -41.08 15.71
C ALA A 738 11.72 -41.36 14.61
N PHE A 739 11.29 -41.85 13.44
CA PHE A 739 12.18 -42.07 12.29
C PHE A 739 12.49 -40.76 11.56
N SER A 740 11.51 -39.87 11.41
CA SER A 740 11.68 -38.56 10.77
C SER A 740 12.72 -37.71 11.50
N ASN A 741 12.70 -37.74 12.84
CA ASN A 741 13.59 -36.98 13.72
C ASN A 741 15.07 -37.32 13.51
N LEU A 742 15.39 -38.59 13.21
CA LEU A 742 16.77 -39.04 12.99
C LEU A 742 17.48 -38.28 11.85
N PHE A 743 16.74 -37.66 10.93
CA PHE A 743 17.33 -36.94 9.81
C PHE A 743 17.67 -35.49 10.15
N VAL A 744 17.15 -34.93 11.24
CA VAL A 744 17.40 -33.54 11.63
C VAL A 744 18.75 -33.43 12.33
N GLN A 745 19.50 -32.37 12.01
CA GLN A 745 20.74 -32.01 12.67
C GLN A 745 20.66 -30.54 13.11
N THR A 746 21.25 -30.24 14.26
CA THR A 746 21.29 -28.90 14.83
C THR A 746 22.73 -28.39 14.95
N GLU A 747 22.90 -27.06 14.90
CA GLU A 747 24.18 -26.37 15.09
C GLU A 747 23.93 -25.10 15.93
N ILE A 748 24.72 -24.86 16.98
CA ILE A 748 24.59 -23.70 17.86
C ILE A 748 25.55 -22.60 17.43
N LEU A 749 25.00 -21.46 17.05
CA LEU A 749 25.73 -20.24 16.68
C LEU A 749 25.73 -19.25 17.86
N ARG A 750 26.65 -19.45 18.81
CA ARG A 750 26.69 -18.68 20.08
C ARG A 750 26.86 -17.17 19.87
N GLN A 751 27.69 -16.75 18.91
CA GLN A 751 27.93 -15.32 18.63
C GLN A 751 26.67 -14.63 18.08
N GLN A 752 25.81 -15.38 17.40
CA GLN A 752 24.58 -14.90 16.79
C GLN A 752 23.34 -15.12 17.68
N GLY A 753 23.50 -15.74 18.86
CA GLY A 753 22.37 -16.04 19.74
C GLY A 753 21.35 -16.99 19.10
N ALA A 754 21.81 -17.97 18.30
CA ALA A 754 20.93 -18.73 17.41
C ALA A 754 21.24 -20.23 17.35
N ILE A 755 20.22 -21.01 16.97
CA ILE A 755 20.32 -22.44 16.62
C ILE A 755 19.92 -22.59 15.14
N LEU A 756 20.77 -23.24 14.35
CA LEU A 756 20.45 -23.70 13.00
C LEU A 756 19.96 -25.15 13.07
N ALA A 757 19.00 -25.50 12.22
CA ALA A 757 18.65 -26.89 11.99
C ALA A 757 18.43 -27.16 10.49
N THR A 758 18.82 -28.36 10.05
CA THR A 758 18.60 -28.84 8.69
C THR A 758 18.33 -30.34 8.71
N ARG A 759 17.90 -30.89 7.57
CA ARG A 759 17.79 -32.33 7.37
C ARG A 759 18.97 -32.86 6.57
N ARG A 760 19.46 -34.04 6.96
CA ARG A 760 20.39 -34.81 6.16
C ARG A 760 19.69 -35.30 4.89
N PRO A 761 20.24 -34.99 3.70
CA PRO A 761 19.66 -35.47 2.45
C PRO A 761 19.79 -37.00 2.36
N ARG A 762 18.76 -37.65 1.79
CA ARG A 762 18.69 -39.10 1.56
C ARG A 762 19.27 -39.51 0.22
N SER A 763 19.45 -38.56 -0.71
CA SER A 763 20.13 -38.73 -1.99
C SER A 763 21.00 -37.50 -2.31
N SER A 764 21.90 -37.61 -3.28
CA SER A 764 22.77 -36.48 -3.71
C SER A 764 21.98 -35.28 -4.26
N ASP A 765 20.76 -35.53 -4.73
CA ASP A 765 19.96 -34.55 -5.47
C ASP A 765 18.84 -33.95 -4.59
N GLU A 766 18.65 -34.48 -3.37
CA GLU A 766 17.67 -33.97 -2.41
C GLU A 766 18.16 -32.65 -1.80
N GLN A 767 17.47 -31.56 -2.09
CA GLN A 767 17.70 -30.27 -1.46
C GLN A 767 16.88 -30.18 -0.16
N THR A 768 17.57 -30.00 0.96
CA THR A 768 16.93 -29.84 2.27
C THR A 768 16.99 -28.38 2.72
N PRO A 769 15.87 -27.81 3.22
CA PRO A 769 15.87 -26.46 3.72
C PRO A 769 16.66 -26.34 5.03
N TRP A 770 17.06 -25.11 5.33
CA TRP A 770 17.66 -24.72 6.59
C TRP A 770 16.67 -23.85 7.36
N MET A 771 16.53 -24.11 8.67
CA MET A 771 15.87 -23.17 9.57
C MET A 771 16.87 -22.57 10.55
N PHE A 772 16.56 -21.38 11.02
CA PHE A 772 17.21 -20.79 12.19
C PHE A 772 16.18 -20.39 13.24
N HIS A 773 16.61 -20.41 14.49
CA HIS A 773 15.88 -19.87 15.62
C HIS A 773 16.83 -18.99 16.43
N ALA A 774 16.57 -17.69 16.46
CA ALA A 774 17.44 -16.68 17.07
C ALA A 774 16.71 -15.92 18.17
N MET A 775 17.44 -15.51 19.21
CA MET A 775 16.95 -14.67 20.29
C MET A 775 17.79 -13.40 20.41
N SER A 776 17.15 -12.26 20.65
CA SER A 776 17.82 -10.98 20.88
C SER A 776 17.12 -10.23 22.01
N VAL A 777 17.88 -9.62 22.91
CA VAL A 777 17.37 -8.94 24.11
C VAL A 777 17.79 -7.47 24.09
N TYR A 778 16.85 -6.57 24.39
CA TYR A 778 17.06 -5.13 24.46
C TYR A 778 16.47 -4.56 25.76
N GLY A 779 17.09 -3.51 26.29
CA GLY A 779 16.53 -2.73 27.42
C GLY A 779 16.73 -3.34 28.81
N ALA A 780 17.50 -4.42 28.96
CA ALA A 780 17.86 -5.01 30.24
C ALA A 780 19.29 -5.55 30.26
N ASP A 781 19.84 -5.66 31.47
CA ASP A 781 21.09 -6.39 31.71
C ASP A 781 20.85 -7.87 31.48
N MET A 782 21.64 -8.47 30.60
CA MET A 782 21.47 -9.82 30.11
C MET A 782 22.66 -10.70 30.52
N GLY A 783 22.36 -11.87 31.07
CA GLY A 783 23.34 -12.94 31.33
C GLY A 783 23.68 -13.75 30.07
N GLU A 784 24.56 -14.75 30.22
CA GLU A 784 24.96 -15.62 29.10
C GLU A 784 23.79 -16.49 28.62
N MET A 785 23.65 -16.66 27.30
CA MET A 785 22.64 -17.56 26.72
C MET A 785 23.07 -19.03 26.85
N SER A 786 22.11 -19.89 27.15
CA SER A 786 22.27 -21.34 27.08
C SER A 786 21.24 -21.95 26.12
N TYR A 787 21.56 -23.13 25.59
CA TYR A 787 20.85 -23.73 24.46
C TYR A 787 20.50 -25.19 24.76
N GLU A 788 19.34 -25.64 24.30
CA GLU A 788 18.95 -27.05 24.30
C GLU A 788 18.40 -27.44 22.93
N THR A 789 18.80 -28.62 22.45
CA THR A 789 18.40 -29.14 21.15
C THR A 789 17.79 -30.54 21.22
N ASP A 790 17.81 -31.19 22.39
CA ASP A 790 17.20 -32.50 22.63
C ASP A 790 15.96 -32.38 23.53
N ARG A 791 14.80 -32.82 23.01
CA ARG A 791 13.52 -32.77 23.73
C ARG A 791 13.55 -33.53 25.04
N MET A 792 14.26 -34.66 25.10
CA MET A 792 14.35 -35.49 26.30
C MET A 792 15.06 -34.74 27.44
N ARG A 793 16.09 -33.95 27.11
CA ARG A 793 16.83 -33.14 28.09
C ARG A 793 16.04 -31.92 28.55
N PHE A 794 15.21 -31.34 27.68
CA PHE A 794 14.39 -30.20 28.04
C PHE A 794 13.17 -30.60 28.90
N ILE A 795 12.38 -31.57 28.43
CA ILE A 795 11.14 -31.98 29.09
C ILE A 795 11.45 -32.90 30.28
N GLY A 796 12.35 -33.87 30.12
CA GLY A 796 12.58 -34.95 31.09
C GLY A 796 11.57 -36.08 30.98
N ARG A 797 11.99 -37.31 31.31
CA ARG A 797 11.15 -38.52 31.19
C ARG A 797 9.87 -38.39 32.02
N GLY A 798 8.71 -38.60 31.39
CA GLY A 798 7.40 -38.63 32.03
C GLY A 798 6.86 -37.25 32.41
N ASN A 799 7.56 -36.17 32.07
CA ASN A 799 7.04 -34.80 32.16
C ASN A 799 6.40 -34.39 30.83
N THR A 800 5.82 -33.19 30.81
CA THR A 800 5.23 -32.58 29.61
C THR A 800 5.66 -31.11 29.52
N LEU A 801 5.33 -30.43 28.42
CA LEU A 801 5.57 -28.99 28.25
C LEU A 801 4.84 -28.12 29.29
N SER A 802 3.84 -28.64 29.98
CA SER A 802 3.20 -27.91 31.08
C SER A 802 4.08 -27.79 32.32
N SER A 803 5.02 -28.72 32.50
CA SER A 803 5.96 -28.73 33.63
C SER A 803 7.28 -29.43 33.26
N PRO A 804 8.07 -28.87 32.32
CA PRO A 804 9.31 -29.47 31.87
C PRO A 804 10.40 -29.40 32.95
N GLU A 805 11.30 -30.38 32.94
CA GLU A 805 12.43 -30.48 33.87
C GLU A 805 13.35 -29.25 33.79
N ALA A 806 13.57 -28.72 32.58
CA ALA A 806 14.36 -27.51 32.37
C ALA A 806 13.87 -26.30 33.19
N MET A 807 12.56 -26.19 33.48
CA MET A 807 12.05 -25.07 34.29
C MET A 807 12.22 -25.28 35.80
N ARG A 808 12.55 -26.49 36.25
CA ARG A 808 12.84 -26.81 37.65
C ARG A 808 14.32 -26.65 37.99
N ASP A 809 15.21 -26.90 37.04
CA ASP A 809 16.66 -26.76 37.22
C ASP A 809 17.14 -25.32 36.94
N LEU A 810 17.92 -24.75 37.86
CA LEU A 810 18.54 -23.43 37.75
C LEU A 810 19.83 -23.45 36.91
N SER A 811 20.32 -24.63 36.56
CA SER A 811 21.51 -24.81 35.74
C SER A 811 21.32 -24.30 34.30
N PRO A 812 22.41 -23.88 33.62
CA PRO A 812 22.38 -23.63 32.18
C PRO A 812 21.89 -24.85 31.40
N LEU A 813 21.22 -24.61 30.27
CA LEU A 813 20.85 -25.68 29.34
C LEU A 813 22.11 -26.40 28.81
N SER A 814 21.96 -27.68 28.44
CA SER A 814 23.11 -28.58 28.30
C SER A 814 24.04 -28.28 27.11
N GLY A 815 23.58 -27.53 26.11
CA GLY A 815 24.36 -27.13 24.95
C GLY A 815 24.65 -28.27 23.96
N SER A 816 23.84 -29.33 23.92
CA SER A 816 23.97 -30.37 22.90
C SER A 816 23.69 -29.82 21.50
N GLU A 817 24.41 -30.33 20.49
CA GLU A 817 24.21 -30.01 19.09
C GLU A 817 24.61 -31.19 18.19
N GLY A 818 24.25 -31.15 16.91
CA GLY A 818 24.53 -32.20 15.94
C GLY A 818 23.32 -33.12 15.69
N PRO A 819 23.53 -34.42 15.41
CA PRO A 819 22.45 -35.38 15.21
C PRO A 819 21.83 -35.78 16.56
N VAL A 820 20.75 -35.09 16.93
CA VAL A 820 19.94 -35.38 18.13
C VAL A 820 18.80 -36.34 17.82
N LEU A 821 18.32 -37.08 18.82
CA LEU A 821 17.27 -38.10 18.62
C LEU A 821 15.87 -37.50 18.51
N ASP A 822 15.61 -36.39 19.20
CA ASP A 822 14.32 -35.69 19.21
C ASP A 822 14.56 -34.17 19.19
N PRO A 823 14.63 -33.56 17.99
CA PRO A 823 15.16 -32.21 17.79
C PRO A 823 14.19 -31.12 18.26
N ILE A 824 14.72 -30.21 19.07
CA ILE A 824 14.08 -28.95 19.46
C ILE A 824 15.02 -27.78 19.21
N VAL A 825 14.45 -26.58 19.30
CA VAL A 825 15.22 -25.34 19.45
C VAL A 825 14.75 -24.64 20.71
N ALA A 826 15.63 -24.51 21.70
CA ALA A 826 15.35 -23.78 22.93
C ALA A 826 16.54 -22.91 23.33
N ILE A 827 16.28 -21.63 23.54
CA ILE A 827 17.28 -20.64 23.96
C ILE A 827 16.82 -20.05 25.28
N ARG A 828 17.69 -20.08 26.30
CA ARG A 828 17.46 -19.46 27.60
C ARG A 828 18.41 -18.29 27.79
N CYS A 829 17.86 -17.14 28.18
CA CYS A 829 18.64 -16.03 28.69
C CYS A 829 18.09 -15.57 30.05
N GLN A 830 18.98 -15.10 30.92
CA GLN A 830 18.61 -14.45 32.16
C GLN A 830 18.63 -12.95 31.96
N ILE A 831 17.58 -12.25 32.40
CA ILE A 831 17.50 -10.79 32.32
C ILE A 831 17.19 -10.19 33.69
N THR A 832 17.77 -9.03 33.97
CA THR A 832 17.53 -8.28 35.22
C THR A 832 16.79 -6.98 34.91
N LEU A 833 15.65 -6.79 35.58
CA LEU A 833 14.75 -5.66 35.40
C LEU A 833 14.65 -4.83 36.69
N ASP A 834 15.03 -3.56 36.61
CA ASP A 834 14.78 -2.58 37.67
C ASP A 834 13.28 -2.23 37.78
N PRO A 835 12.82 -1.68 38.92
CA PRO A 835 11.45 -1.21 39.08
C PRO A 835 11.00 -0.27 37.95
N GLU A 836 9.79 -0.48 37.43
CA GLU A 836 9.17 0.27 36.33
C GLU A 836 9.97 0.27 35.01
N LYS A 837 10.90 -0.68 34.83
CA LYS A 837 11.63 -0.86 33.57
C LYS A 837 11.07 -2.03 32.76
N SER A 838 11.25 -1.94 31.45
CA SER A 838 10.83 -2.93 30.48
C SER A 838 12.01 -3.45 29.67
N ALA A 839 12.00 -4.75 29.38
CA ALA A 839 12.86 -5.38 28.38
C ALA A 839 12.04 -5.83 27.18
N THR A 840 12.68 -5.87 26.02
CA THR A 840 12.12 -6.46 24.80
C THR A 840 12.97 -7.63 24.37
N VAL A 841 12.36 -8.81 24.23
CA VAL A 841 12.97 -10.03 23.72
C VAL A 841 12.36 -10.34 22.36
N ASN A 842 13.17 -10.30 21.30
CA ASN A 842 12.77 -10.74 19.97
C ASN A 842 13.21 -12.19 19.77
N VAL A 843 12.26 -13.05 19.40
CA VAL A 843 12.51 -14.43 18.98
C VAL A 843 12.15 -14.53 17.51
N VAL A 844 13.14 -14.86 16.68
CA VAL A 844 12.99 -14.93 15.22
C VAL A 844 13.17 -16.37 14.79
N THR A 845 12.17 -16.93 14.11
CA THR A 845 12.29 -18.24 13.45
C THR A 845 12.18 -18.02 11.95
N GLY A 846 13.15 -18.50 11.18
CA GLY A 846 13.18 -18.29 9.74
C GLY A 846 13.63 -19.53 8.98
N VAL A 847 13.31 -19.58 7.69
CA VAL A 847 13.69 -20.69 6.80
C VAL A 847 14.32 -20.13 5.53
N GLY A 848 15.35 -20.80 5.04
CA GLY A 848 16.01 -20.50 3.78
C GLY A 848 16.41 -21.78 3.04
N GLU A 849 16.61 -21.65 1.73
CA GLU A 849 17.05 -22.78 0.90
C GLU A 849 18.49 -23.21 1.20
N THR A 850 19.31 -22.30 1.72
CA THR A 850 20.71 -22.55 2.08
C THR A 850 21.05 -22.01 3.46
N ARG A 851 22.15 -22.53 4.02
CA ARG A 851 22.74 -22.03 5.27
C ARG A 851 23.08 -20.54 5.20
N ASP A 852 23.60 -20.07 4.06
CA ASP A 852 24.03 -18.67 3.88
C ASP A 852 22.85 -17.69 3.83
N VAL A 853 21.71 -18.11 3.25
CA VAL A 853 20.47 -17.32 3.31
C VAL A 853 20.02 -17.18 4.76
N CYS A 854 20.00 -18.26 5.54
CA CYS A 854 19.67 -18.21 6.96
C CYS A 854 20.63 -17.30 7.74
N ALA A 855 21.93 -17.38 7.47
CA ALA A 855 22.93 -16.51 8.10
C ALA A 855 22.68 -15.01 7.80
N SER A 856 22.31 -14.69 6.57
CA SER A 856 21.99 -13.32 6.15
C SER A 856 20.73 -12.79 6.82
N LEU A 857 19.68 -13.62 6.92
CA LEU A 857 18.43 -13.27 7.60
C LEU A 857 18.65 -13.08 9.12
N MET A 858 19.43 -13.95 9.76
CA MET A 858 19.80 -13.77 11.17
C MET A 858 20.52 -12.43 11.41
N ALA A 859 21.52 -12.11 10.59
CA ALA A 859 22.23 -10.84 10.70
C ALA A 859 21.32 -9.62 10.48
N LYS A 860 20.40 -9.69 9.51
CA LYS A 860 19.43 -8.63 9.22
C LYS A 860 18.52 -8.35 10.41
N TYR A 861 17.96 -9.39 11.02
CA TYR A 861 16.93 -9.27 12.06
C TYR A 861 17.45 -9.16 13.50
N GLN A 862 18.77 -9.22 13.70
CA GLN A 862 19.41 -8.76 14.94
C GLN A 862 19.35 -7.23 15.08
N ASP A 863 19.24 -6.51 13.97
CA ASP A 863 19.02 -5.07 13.97
C ASP A 863 17.57 -4.74 14.33
N ARG A 864 17.41 -3.88 15.34
CA ARG A 864 16.11 -3.47 15.87
C ARG A 864 15.23 -2.80 14.81
N TYR A 865 15.80 -2.00 13.91
CA TYR A 865 15.06 -1.29 12.88
C TYR A 865 14.36 -2.27 11.91
N PHE A 866 15.07 -3.30 11.46
CA PHE A 866 14.48 -4.31 10.58
C PHE A 866 13.43 -5.17 11.31
N ALA A 867 13.62 -5.44 12.60
CA ALA A 867 12.62 -6.13 13.41
C ALA A 867 11.35 -5.28 13.62
N ASP A 868 11.47 -3.96 13.84
CA ASP A 868 10.33 -3.05 13.96
C ASP A 868 9.51 -2.99 12.65
N ARG A 869 10.22 -2.89 11.52
CA ARG A 869 9.63 -2.83 10.17
C ARG A 869 8.76 -4.05 9.82
N VAL A 870 8.99 -5.22 10.42
CA VAL A 870 8.15 -6.43 10.19
C VAL A 870 6.69 -6.15 10.54
N PHE A 871 6.42 -5.52 11.68
CA PHE A 871 5.06 -5.28 12.14
C PHE A 871 4.35 -4.21 11.31
N GLU A 872 5.06 -3.15 10.91
CA GLU A 872 4.53 -2.08 10.05
C GLU A 872 4.15 -2.59 8.65
N LEU A 873 5.05 -3.38 8.05
CA LEU A 873 4.81 -3.94 6.72
C LEU A 873 3.75 -5.05 6.75
N ALA A 874 3.70 -5.89 7.79
CA ALA A 874 2.75 -6.99 7.88
C ALA A 874 1.29 -6.50 7.85
N TRP A 875 1.02 -5.37 8.50
CA TRP A 875 -0.29 -4.71 8.44
C TRP A 875 -0.60 -4.22 7.02
N THR A 876 0.31 -3.47 6.40
CA THR A 876 0.15 -2.91 5.05
C THR A 876 -0.06 -4.00 4.00
N HIS A 877 0.76 -5.06 4.05
CA HIS A 877 0.66 -6.21 3.16
C HIS A 877 -0.71 -6.91 3.30
N SER A 878 -1.22 -7.06 4.51
CA SER A 878 -2.53 -7.68 4.75
C SER A 878 -3.68 -6.86 4.14
N GLN A 879 -3.60 -5.51 4.19
CA GLN A 879 -4.59 -4.65 3.54
C GLN A 879 -4.57 -4.78 2.01
N VAL A 880 -3.40 -4.92 1.40
CA VAL A 880 -3.27 -5.15 -0.04
C VAL A 880 -3.89 -6.49 -0.44
N LEU A 881 -3.63 -7.57 0.32
CA LEU A 881 -4.21 -8.89 0.05
C LEU A 881 -5.74 -8.88 0.11
N LEU A 882 -6.33 -8.20 1.10
CA LEU A 882 -7.79 -8.09 1.22
C LEU A 882 -8.40 -7.34 0.02
N ARG A 883 -7.73 -6.28 -0.46
CA ARG A 883 -8.15 -5.57 -1.68
C ARG A 883 -8.12 -6.46 -2.92
N GLN A 884 -7.13 -7.36 -3.05
CA GLN A 884 -7.03 -8.29 -4.19
C GLN A 884 -8.23 -9.25 -4.29
N ILE A 885 -8.70 -9.78 -3.15
CA ILE A 885 -9.85 -10.70 -3.10
C ILE A 885 -11.20 -9.98 -2.92
N ASN A 886 -11.21 -8.64 -2.99
CA ASN A 886 -12.37 -7.80 -2.77
C ASN A 886 -13.07 -8.03 -1.40
N ALA A 887 -12.29 -8.31 -0.36
CA ALA A 887 -12.78 -8.54 1.01
C ALA A 887 -12.49 -7.31 1.90
N THR A 888 -13.33 -7.12 2.92
CA THR A 888 -13.11 -6.13 3.98
C THR A 888 -12.39 -6.74 5.19
N GLU A 889 -11.94 -5.92 6.14
CA GLU A 889 -11.38 -6.43 7.40
C GLU A 889 -12.42 -7.23 8.21
N ALA A 890 -13.71 -6.82 8.18
CA ALA A 890 -14.79 -7.57 8.81
C ALA A 890 -14.99 -8.95 8.17
N ASP A 891 -14.88 -9.04 6.84
CA ASP A 891 -14.90 -10.32 6.12
C ASP A 891 -13.73 -11.21 6.53
N ALA A 892 -12.52 -10.65 6.64
CA ALA A 892 -11.33 -11.38 7.07
C ALA A 892 -11.50 -12.01 8.46
N GLN A 893 -12.08 -11.27 9.41
CA GLN A 893 -12.39 -11.81 10.75
C GLN A 893 -13.41 -12.95 10.68
N LEU A 894 -14.41 -12.84 9.80
CA LEU A 894 -15.41 -13.89 9.59
C LEU A 894 -14.77 -15.15 8.99
N TYR A 895 -13.88 -14.98 8.01
CA TYR A 895 -13.16 -16.07 7.35
C TYR A 895 -12.16 -16.73 8.31
N GLY A 896 -11.55 -15.96 9.22
CA GLY A 896 -10.72 -16.48 10.31
C GLY A 896 -11.49 -17.34 11.32
N ARG A 897 -12.72 -16.93 11.68
CA ARG A 897 -13.59 -17.77 12.54
C ARG A 897 -14.02 -19.06 11.85
N LEU A 898 -14.34 -19.01 10.56
CA LEU A 898 -14.65 -20.22 9.81
C LEU A 898 -13.40 -21.12 9.67
N ALA A 899 -12.21 -20.54 9.46
CA ALA A 899 -10.95 -21.28 9.44
C ALA A 899 -10.72 -22.08 10.73
N ALA A 900 -11.05 -21.50 11.89
CA ALA A 900 -10.98 -22.21 13.18
C ALA A 900 -11.78 -23.52 13.15
N SER A 901 -12.98 -23.50 12.57
CA SER A 901 -13.85 -24.67 12.44
C SER A 901 -13.45 -25.64 11.33
N VAL A 902 -12.60 -25.21 10.40
CA VAL A 902 -12.00 -26.06 9.37
C VAL A 902 -10.79 -26.80 9.93
N ILE A 903 -9.97 -26.10 10.71
CA ILE A 903 -8.75 -26.63 11.34
C ILE A 903 -9.08 -27.54 12.54
N TYR A 904 -9.97 -27.07 13.43
CA TYR A 904 -10.45 -27.81 14.59
C TYR A 904 -11.87 -28.30 14.35
N ALA A 905 -12.11 -29.60 14.55
CA ALA A 905 -13.44 -30.19 14.41
C ALA A 905 -14.50 -29.49 15.28
N ASN A 906 -15.44 -28.79 14.64
CA ASN A 906 -16.54 -28.10 15.32
C ASN A 906 -17.87 -28.84 15.11
N SER A 907 -18.41 -29.44 16.16
CA SER A 907 -19.67 -30.22 16.11
C SER A 907 -20.90 -29.39 15.72
N SER A 908 -20.86 -28.06 15.90
CA SER A 908 -21.98 -27.18 15.55
C SER A 908 -22.16 -27.01 14.03
N LEU A 909 -21.08 -27.14 13.26
CA LEU A 909 -21.06 -26.98 11.79
C LEU A 909 -20.94 -28.32 11.04
N ARG A 910 -20.77 -29.44 11.74
CA ARG A 910 -20.70 -30.79 11.14
C ARG A 910 -22.06 -31.47 11.05
N ALA A 911 -22.10 -32.56 10.29
CA ALA A 911 -23.26 -33.44 10.21
C ALA A 911 -23.68 -33.97 11.60
N GLY A 912 -25.00 -34.06 11.82
CA GLY A 912 -25.55 -34.55 13.08
C GLY A 912 -25.36 -36.07 13.27
N PRO A 913 -25.55 -36.59 14.50
CA PRO A 913 -25.34 -38.00 14.83
C PRO A 913 -26.09 -38.99 13.92
N GLY A 914 -27.31 -38.64 13.50
CA GLY A 914 -28.12 -39.47 12.61
C GLY A 914 -27.47 -39.71 11.24
N ALA A 915 -26.84 -38.69 10.65
CA ALA A 915 -26.13 -38.82 9.38
C ALA A 915 -24.80 -39.58 9.54
N LEU A 916 -24.08 -39.35 10.64
CA LEU A 916 -22.84 -40.07 10.97
C LEU A 916 -23.07 -41.58 11.08
N VAL A 917 -24.12 -42.01 11.77
CA VAL A 917 -24.46 -43.44 11.93
C VAL A 917 -24.92 -44.09 10.62
N GLN A 918 -25.46 -43.32 9.67
CA GLN A 918 -25.93 -43.82 8.38
C GLN A 918 -24.79 -44.04 7.38
N ASN A 919 -23.60 -43.44 7.58
CA ASN A 919 -22.50 -43.63 6.65
C ASN A 919 -22.01 -45.09 6.65
N ARG A 920 -21.84 -45.64 5.45
CA ARG A 920 -21.31 -46.99 5.16
C ARG A 920 -20.22 -46.96 4.09
N ARG A 921 -19.85 -45.78 3.58
CA ARG A 921 -18.89 -45.55 2.49
C ARG A 921 -17.58 -45.02 3.06
N GLY A 922 -16.46 -45.37 2.42
CA GLY A 922 -15.13 -44.85 2.75
C GLY A 922 -14.69 -43.68 1.86
N GLN A 923 -13.54 -43.10 2.15
CA GLN A 923 -12.95 -41.96 1.41
C GLN A 923 -12.89 -42.18 -0.12
N SER A 924 -12.59 -43.40 -0.57
CA SER A 924 -12.44 -43.74 -1.99
C SER A 924 -13.69 -43.49 -2.84
N ALA A 925 -14.88 -43.42 -2.20
CA ALA A 925 -16.11 -43.07 -2.89
C ALA A 925 -16.17 -41.59 -3.33
N LEU A 926 -15.32 -40.71 -2.79
CA LEU A 926 -15.20 -39.31 -3.22
C LEU A 926 -14.46 -39.17 -4.56
N TRP A 927 -13.60 -40.12 -4.92
CA TRP A 927 -12.75 -40.05 -6.10
C TRP A 927 -13.54 -40.00 -7.41
N GLY A 928 -14.73 -40.61 -7.44
CA GLY A 928 -15.66 -40.52 -8.56
C GLY A 928 -16.14 -39.09 -8.86
N TYR A 929 -15.97 -38.17 -7.92
CA TYR A 929 -16.30 -36.74 -8.05
C TYR A 929 -15.06 -35.85 -8.19
N ALA A 930 -13.87 -36.43 -8.43
CA ALA A 930 -12.56 -35.77 -8.51
C ALA A 930 -12.07 -35.13 -7.19
N ILE A 931 -12.60 -35.57 -6.05
CA ILE A 931 -12.22 -35.07 -4.72
C ILE A 931 -11.43 -36.18 -4.01
N SER A 932 -10.20 -35.89 -3.56
CA SER A 932 -9.35 -36.91 -2.94
C SER A 932 -9.81 -37.28 -1.53
N GLY A 933 -10.28 -36.29 -0.76
CA GLY A 933 -10.65 -36.41 0.65
C GLY A 933 -9.48 -36.26 1.62
N ASP A 934 -8.28 -35.94 1.14
CA ASP A 934 -7.08 -35.73 1.98
C ASP A 934 -7.05 -34.34 2.61
N LEU A 935 -7.70 -33.36 1.97
CA LEU A 935 -7.82 -31.99 2.45
C LEU A 935 -9.16 -31.78 3.19
N PRO A 936 -9.23 -30.82 4.12
CA PRO A 936 -10.48 -30.40 4.74
C PRO A 936 -11.53 -30.02 3.70
N ILE A 937 -12.74 -30.56 3.83
CA ILE A 937 -13.86 -30.25 2.95
C ILE A 937 -14.80 -29.24 3.63
N VAL A 938 -15.09 -28.13 2.97
CA VAL A 938 -16.18 -27.22 3.32
C VAL A 938 -17.31 -27.40 2.31
N LEU A 939 -18.49 -27.75 2.81
CA LEU A 939 -19.66 -28.03 1.99
C LEU A 939 -20.65 -26.86 2.04
N LEU A 940 -20.94 -26.26 0.90
CA LEU A 940 -22.01 -25.28 0.71
C LEU A 940 -23.21 -25.96 0.04
N GLN A 941 -24.39 -25.83 0.64
CA GLN A 941 -25.67 -26.22 0.05
C GLN A 941 -26.43 -24.95 -0.34
N ILE A 942 -26.72 -24.79 -1.63
CA ILE A 942 -27.50 -23.66 -2.14
C ILE A 942 -28.65 -24.16 -3.03
N GLU A 943 -29.85 -23.67 -2.74
CA GLU A 943 -31.09 -23.97 -3.45
C GLU A 943 -31.69 -22.69 -4.04
N ASP A 944 -31.67 -21.58 -3.29
CA ASP A 944 -32.30 -20.31 -3.68
C ASP A 944 -31.29 -19.32 -4.31
N PRO A 945 -31.48 -18.93 -5.58
CA PRO A 945 -30.64 -17.92 -6.24
C PRO A 945 -30.58 -16.57 -5.51
N ALA A 946 -31.60 -16.22 -4.71
CA ALA A 946 -31.58 -14.98 -3.92
C ALA A 946 -30.43 -14.93 -2.90
N ASN A 947 -29.91 -16.10 -2.49
CA ASN A 947 -28.84 -16.23 -1.50
C ASN A 947 -27.45 -16.40 -2.12
N ILE A 948 -27.28 -16.06 -3.40
CA ILE A 948 -25.99 -16.17 -4.12
C ILE A 948 -24.84 -15.40 -3.45
N SER A 949 -25.13 -14.42 -2.59
CA SER A 949 -24.11 -13.73 -1.78
C SER A 949 -23.32 -14.68 -0.89
N LEU A 950 -23.90 -15.80 -0.46
CA LEU A 950 -23.24 -16.81 0.36
C LEU A 950 -22.17 -17.58 -0.44
N VAL A 951 -22.43 -17.86 -1.72
CA VAL A 951 -21.44 -18.41 -2.65
C VAL A 951 -20.27 -17.44 -2.78
N ARG A 952 -20.55 -16.16 -3.03
CA ARG A 952 -19.50 -15.13 -3.13
C ARG A 952 -18.64 -15.09 -1.86
N GLN A 953 -19.26 -15.08 -0.67
CA GLN A 953 -18.53 -15.06 0.61
C GLN A 953 -17.65 -16.29 0.79
N LEU A 954 -18.12 -17.50 0.44
CA LEU A 954 -17.29 -18.71 0.59
C LEU A 954 -16.20 -18.85 -0.48
N VAL A 955 -16.41 -18.34 -1.70
CA VAL A 955 -15.34 -18.21 -2.70
C VAL A 955 -14.25 -17.25 -2.20
N GLN A 956 -14.64 -16.12 -1.59
CA GLN A 956 -13.70 -15.19 -0.99
C GLN A 956 -12.99 -15.77 0.25
N ALA A 957 -13.71 -16.51 1.11
CA ALA A 957 -13.12 -17.20 2.25
C ALA A 957 -12.09 -18.26 1.83
N HIS A 958 -12.41 -19.01 0.78
CA HIS A 958 -11.50 -20.00 0.19
C HIS A 958 -10.22 -19.35 -0.35
N ALA A 959 -10.35 -18.25 -1.11
CA ALA A 959 -9.20 -17.47 -1.56
C ALA A 959 -8.37 -16.91 -0.39
N TYR A 960 -9.03 -16.41 0.67
CA TYR A 960 -8.36 -15.93 1.88
C TYR A 960 -7.55 -17.04 2.56
N TRP A 961 -8.14 -18.22 2.77
CA TRP A 961 -7.44 -19.36 3.36
C TRP A 961 -6.23 -19.76 2.53
N ARG A 962 -6.37 -19.82 1.21
CA ARG A 962 -5.28 -20.15 0.30
C ARG A 962 -4.12 -19.15 0.41
N LEU A 963 -4.41 -17.85 0.41
CA LEU A 963 -3.41 -16.80 0.61
C LEU A 963 -2.71 -16.89 1.97
N LYS A 964 -3.43 -17.38 2.99
CA LYS A 964 -2.89 -17.62 4.34
C LYS A 964 -2.29 -19.02 4.52
N GLY A 965 -2.22 -19.84 3.47
CA GLY A 965 -1.61 -21.17 3.49
C GLY A 965 -2.46 -22.27 4.13
N LEU A 966 -3.78 -22.14 4.12
CA LEU A 966 -4.73 -23.18 4.50
C LEU A 966 -5.40 -23.72 3.22
N ALA A 967 -5.05 -24.95 2.84
CA ALA A 967 -5.64 -25.62 1.68
C ALA A 967 -6.96 -26.30 2.08
N VAL A 968 -8.03 -26.02 1.33
CA VAL A 968 -9.40 -26.50 1.60
C VAL A 968 -10.07 -26.85 0.28
N ASP A 969 -10.82 -27.95 0.25
CA ASP A 969 -11.72 -28.28 -0.85
C ASP A 969 -13.09 -27.64 -0.57
N LEU A 970 -13.48 -26.64 -1.38
CA LEU A 970 -14.80 -26.03 -1.30
C LEU A 970 -15.76 -26.76 -2.24
N VAL A 971 -16.69 -27.52 -1.69
CA VAL A 971 -17.70 -28.27 -2.44
C VAL A 971 -19.02 -27.49 -2.41
N ILE A 972 -19.54 -27.11 -3.58
CA ILE A 972 -20.80 -26.39 -3.73
C ILE A 972 -21.84 -27.33 -4.34
N TRP A 973 -22.86 -27.67 -3.56
CA TRP A 973 -24.04 -28.38 -4.03
C TRP A 973 -25.05 -27.39 -4.56
N ASN A 974 -25.34 -27.53 -5.85
CA ASN A 974 -26.47 -26.85 -6.47
C ASN A 974 -27.72 -27.74 -6.34
N GLU A 975 -28.65 -27.33 -5.48
CA GLU A 975 -29.94 -28.00 -5.24
C GLU A 975 -31.10 -27.42 -6.08
N ASP A 976 -30.85 -26.46 -6.97
CA ASP A 976 -31.88 -25.90 -7.85
C ASP A 976 -32.51 -26.97 -8.75
N HIS A 977 -33.83 -27.11 -8.66
CA HIS A 977 -34.63 -28.09 -9.38
C HIS A 977 -35.29 -27.52 -10.65
N ALA A 978 -34.91 -26.32 -11.11
CA ALA A 978 -35.50 -25.69 -12.29
C ALA A 978 -35.00 -26.29 -13.63
N GLY A 979 -35.84 -27.12 -14.25
CA GLY A 979 -35.64 -27.61 -15.61
C GLY A 979 -35.57 -26.48 -16.65
N TYR A 980 -34.62 -26.63 -17.59
CA TYR A 980 -34.40 -25.85 -18.82
C TYR A 980 -33.63 -24.51 -18.73
N ARG A 981 -33.35 -23.96 -17.55
CA ARG A 981 -32.48 -22.77 -17.41
C ARG A 981 -31.54 -22.93 -16.22
N GLN A 982 -30.30 -23.33 -16.47
CA GLN A 982 -29.23 -23.50 -15.46
C GLN A 982 -28.69 -22.14 -14.94
N LEU A 983 -29.58 -21.17 -14.66
CA LEU A 983 -29.19 -19.79 -14.30
C LEU A 983 -28.36 -19.74 -13.01
N LEU A 984 -28.73 -20.51 -11.98
CA LEU A 984 -27.97 -20.54 -10.73
C LEU A 984 -26.58 -21.13 -10.94
N HIS A 985 -26.47 -22.20 -11.74
CA HIS A 985 -25.19 -22.82 -12.05
C HIS A 985 -24.28 -21.86 -12.83
N GLU A 986 -24.80 -21.18 -13.85
CA GLU A 986 -24.07 -20.16 -14.62
C GLU A 986 -23.61 -18.99 -13.72
N GLN A 987 -24.44 -18.55 -12.78
CA GLN A 987 -24.08 -17.51 -11.81
C GLN A 987 -22.97 -17.95 -10.86
N ILE A 988 -23.02 -19.18 -10.34
CA ILE A 988 -21.96 -19.75 -9.50
C ILE A 988 -20.65 -19.83 -10.27
N MET A 989 -20.68 -20.36 -11.50
CA MET A 989 -19.50 -20.46 -12.34
C MET A 989 -18.95 -19.08 -12.73
N GLY A 990 -19.82 -18.10 -12.97
CA GLY A 990 -19.44 -16.71 -13.22
C GLY A 990 -18.74 -16.04 -12.03
N LEU A 991 -19.20 -16.30 -10.80
CA LEU A 991 -18.53 -15.81 -9.59
C LEU A 991 -17.15 -16.44 -9.38
N ILE A 992 -16.99 -17.73 -9.70
CA ILE A 992 -15.71 -18.43 -9.64
C ILE A 992 -14.75 -17.87 -10.71
N ALA A 993 -15.23 -17.68 -11.94
CA ALA A 993 -14.44 -17.15 -13.06
C ALA A 993 -14.01 -15.69 -12.86
N ALA A 994 -14.82 -14.88 -12.17
CA ALA A 994 -14.49 -13.50 -11.83
C ALA A 994 -13.53 -13.37 -10.64
N GLY A 995 -13.32 -14.44 -9.87
CA GLY A 995 -12.38 -14.49 -8.75
C GLY A 995 -10.96 -14.82 -9.17
N THR A 996 -9.98 -14.52 -8.32
CA THR A 996 -8.57 -14.93 -8.48
C THR A 996 -8.36 -16.46 -8.54
N GLU A 997 -9.40 -17.25 -8.25
CA GLU A 997 -9.43 -18.72 -8.14
C GLU A 997 -9.79 -19.45 -9.46
N ALA A 998 -9.99 -18.75 -10.58
CA ALA A 998 -10.49 -19.33 -11.84
C ALA A 998 -9.69 -20.56 -12.36
N ASN A 999 -8.41 -20.70 -11.97
CA ASN A 999 -7.51 -21.77 -12.39
C ASN A 999 -7.49 -23.01 -11.46
N VAL A 1000 -8.28 -23.03 -10.37
CA VAL A 1000 -8.24 -24.06 -9.32
C VAL A 1000 -9.54 -24.90 -9.27
N THR A 1001 -10.44 -24.74 -10.22
CA THR A 1001 -11.65 -25.57 -10.32
C THR A 1001 -11.31 -27.03 -10.57
N ASP A 1002 -11.98 -27.94 -9.85
CA ASP A 1002 -11.81 -29.41 -9.97
C ASP A 1002 -10.36 -29.92 -9.77
N ARG A 1003 -9.61 -29.25 -8.89
CA ARG A 1003 -8.25 -29.66 -8.46
C ARG A 1003 -8.18 -29.75 -6.93
N PRO A 1004 -7.27 -30.57 -6.38
CA PRO A 1004 -7.05 -30.61 -4.92
C PRO A 1004 -6.76 -29.21 -4.36
N GLY A 1005 -7.46 -28.84 -3.28
CA GLY A 1005 -7.44 -27.53 -2.66
C GLY A 1005 -8.24 -26.47 -3.41
N GLY A 1006 -9.21 -26.91 -4.23
CA GLY A 1006 -9.94 -26.10 -5.19
C GLY A 1006 -11.45 -26.05 -4.93
N ILE A 1007 -12.18 -25.56 -5.93
CA ILE A 1007 -13.65 -25.41 -5.87
C ILE A 1007 -14.30 -26.48 -6.75
N PHE A 1008 -15.28 -27.20 -6.19
CA PHE A 1008 -16.00 -28.29 -6.84
C PHE A 1008 -17.49 -28.00 -6.84
N VAL A 1009 -18.05 -27.67 -8.00
CA VAL A 1009 -19.50 -27.42 -8.15
C VAL A 1009 -20.16 -28.70 -8.65
N ARG A 1010 -21.12 -29.24 -7.90
CA ARG A 1010 -21.84 -30.47 -8.26
C ARG A 1010 -23.36 -30.29 -8.17
N PRO A 1011 -24.10 -30.61 -9.24
CA PRO A 1011 -25.56 -30.73 -9.16
C PRO A 1011 -25.94 -31.83 -8.18
N SER A 1012 -26.87 -31.54 -7.26
CA SER A 1012 -27.21 -32.49 -6.21
C SER A 1012 -27.80 -33.78 -6.77
N ASP A 1013 -28.57 -33.71 -7.85
CA ASP A 1013 -29.23 -34.82 -8.55
C ASP A 1013 -28.25 -35.85 -9.16
N GLN A 1014 -27.01 -35.44 -9.40
CA GLN A 1014 -25.94 -36.31 -9.89
C GLN A 1014 -25.20 -37.05 -8.76
N ILE A 1015 -25.54 -36.80 -7.49
CA ILE A 1015 -24.91 -37.43 -6.33
C ILE A 1015 -25.87 -38.45 -5.72
N SER A 1016 -25.42 -39.70 -5.60
CA SER A 1016 -26.20 -40.79 -5.00
C SER A 1016 -26.55 -40.48 -3.53
N LYS A 1017 -27.65 -41.03 -3.00
CA LYS A 1017 -28.05 -40.79 -1.60
C LYS A 1017 -26.96 -41.21 -0.60
N GLU A 1018 -26.28 -42.33 -0.86
CA GLU A 1018 -25.19 -42.82 -0.01
C GLU A 1018 -23.98 -41.88 -0.05
N ASP A 1019 -23.63 -41.34 -1.22
CA ASP A 1019 -22.52 -40.40 -1.35
C ASP A 1019 -22.85 -39.02 -0.75
N ARG A 1020 -24.11 -38.58 -0.80
CA ARG A 1020 -24.54 -37.36 -0.08
C ARG A 1020 -24.31 -37.49 1.42
N VAL A 1021 -24.66 -38.64 2.01
CA VAL A 1021 -24.37 -38.93 3.42
C VAL A 1021 -22.86 -38.90 3.66
N LEU A 1022 -22.07 -39.54 2.78
CA LEU A 1022 -20.60 -39.49 2.88
C LEU A 1022 -20.08 -38.05 2.92
N PHE A 1023 -20.39 -37.22 1.91
CA PHE A 1023 -19.97 -35.82 1.82
C PHE A 1023 -20.30 -35.02 3.09
N GLN A 1024 -21.52 -35.15 3.60
CA GLN A 1024 -21.94 -34.48 4.83
C GLN A 1024 -21.11 -34.94 6.05
N THR A 1025 -20.83 -36.25 6.15
CA THR A 1025 -20.08 -36.79 7.30
C THR A 1025 -18.58 -36.46 7.28
N VAL A 1026 -17.97 -36.35 6.09
CA VAL A 1026 -16.54 -35.99 5.94
C VAL A 1026 -16.30 -34.48 5.96
N ALA A 1027 -17.30 -33.66 5.63
CA ALA A 1027 -17.17 -32.21 5.68
C ALA A 1027 -16.83 -31.70 7.09
N ARG A 1028 -15.85 -30.78 7.16
CA ARG A 1028 -15.45 -30.08 8.39
C ARG A 1028 -16.45 -28.99 8.75
N ALA A 1029 -17.05 -28.35 7.76
CA ALA A 1029 -18.14 -27.39 7.93
C ALA A 1029 -19.19 -27.56 6.82
N ILE A 1030 -20.47 -27.51 7.20
CA ILE A 1030 -21.63 -27.54 6.30
C ILE A 1030 -22.38 -26.22 6.46
N ILE A 1031 -22.38 -25.43 5.40
CA ILE A 1031 -23.04 -24.13 5.30
C ILE A 1031 -24.24 -24.29 4.36
N THR A 1032 -25.39 -23.74 4.74
CA THR A 1032 -26.63 -23.84 3.94
C THR A 1032 -27.33 -22.50 3.85
N ASP A 1033 -27.83 -22.16 2.68
CA ASP A 1033 -28.62 -20.94 2.46
C ASP A 1033 -29.89 -20.87 3.31
N ARG A 1034 -30.49 -22.02 3.66
CA ARG A 1034 -31.69 -22.12 4.51
C ARG A 1034 -31.50 -21.60 5.95
N LYS A 1035 -30.25 -21.46 6.42
CA LYS A 1035 -29.94 -20.97 7.79
C LYS A 1035 -29.58 -19.49 7.83
N GLY A 1036 -29.80 -18.74 6.75
CA GLY A 1036 -29.53 -17.30 6.68
C GLY A 1036 -28.06 -16.97 6.38
N PRO A 1037 -27.61 -15.73 6.63
CA PRO A 1037 -26.27 -15.27 6.25
C PRO A 1037 -25.16 -15.98 7.04
N LEU A 1038 -23.96 -15.99 6.48
CA LEU A 1038 -22.80 -16.68 7.06
C LEU A 1038 -22.50 -16.23 8.51
N THR A 1039 -22.68 -14.94 8.79
CA THR A 1039 -22.49 -14.36 10.13
C THR A 1039 -23.37 -15.01 11.19
N ASP A 1040 -24.61 -15.35 10.86
CA ASP A 1040 -25.56 -15.90 11.81
C ASP A 1040 -25.30 -17.38 12.04
N GLN A 1041 -24.95 -18.10 10.98
CA GLN A 1041 -24.54 -19.51 11.06
C GLN A 1041 -23.28 -19.69 11.91
N LEU A 1042 -22.34 -18.74 11.86
CA LEU A 1042 -21.12 -18.75 12.69
C LEU A 1042 -21.36 -18.24 14.13
N LYS A 1043 -22.42 -17.45 14.36
CA LYS A 1043 -22.84 -17.02 15.71
C LYS A 1043 -23.66 -18.08 16.44
N GLN A 1044 -24.37 -18.95 15.71
CA GLN A 1044 -25.20 -20.00 16.28
C GLN A 1044 -24.35 -21.05 17.01
N ARG A 1045 -24.08 -20.80 18.29
CA ARG A 1045 -23.76 -21.86 19.23
C ARG A 1045 -24.98 -22.78 19.26
N ARG A 1046 -24.90 -23.97 18.70
CA ARG A 1046 -25.83 -25.03 19.07
C ARG A 1046 -25.78 -25.09 20.59
N ALA A 1047 -26.89 -24.76 21.26
CA ALA A 1047 -27.03 -25.04 22.66
C ALA A 1047 -26.70 -26.53 22.80
N THR A 1048 -25.62 -26.83 23.51
CA THR A 1048 -25.27 -28.19 23.89
C THR A 1048 -26.44 -28.66 24.75
N GLU A 1049 -27.42 -29.32 24.13
CA GLU A 1049 -28.44 -30.07 24.85
C GLU A 1049 -27.69 -31.06 25.75
N GLY A 1050 -27.66 -30.78 27.05
CA GLY A 1050 -27.14 -31.70 28.06
C GLY A 1050 -25.89 -31.30 28.83
N MET A 1051 -25.47 -30.02 28.90
CA MET A 1051 -24.55 -29.63 29.99
C MET A 1051 -25.30 -29.71 31.33
N LEU A 1052 -24.99 -30.73 32.13
CA LEU A 1052 -25.38 -30.79 33.53
C LEU A 1052 -24.86 -29.51 34.24
N PRO A 1053 -25.68 -28.84 35.07
CA PRO A 1053 -25.25 -27.64 35.78
C PRO A 1053 -24.00 -27.91 36.64
N ALA A 1054 -23.11 -26.92 36.70
CA ALA A 1054 -21.97 -26.97 37.62
C ALA A 1054 -22.50 -26.87 39.08
N PRO A 1055 -22.21 -27.84 39.97
CA PRO A 1055 -22.58 -27.76 41.37
C PRO A 1055 -21.74 -26.69 42.08
N MET A 1056 -22.37 -26.00 43.04
CA MET A 1056 -21.71 -25.02 43.89
C MET A 1056 -20.78 -25.73 44.88
N SER A 1057 -19.46 -25.52 44.76
CA SER A 1057 -18.49 -26.06 45.72
C SER A 1057 -18.56 -25.31 47.05
N THR A 1058 -18.79 -26.04 48.15
CA THR A 1058 -18.82 -25.48 49.51
C THR A 1058 -17.59 -25.78 50.37
N ARG A 1059 -16.49 -26.37 49.86
CA ARG A 1059 -15.26 -26.59 50.67
C ARG A 1059 -14.02 -26.90 49.80
N THR A 1060 -13.04 -26.00 49.84
CA THR A 1060 -11.70 -26.19 49.28
C THR A 1060 -10.70 -26.51 50.40
N THR A 1061 -10.38 -27.80 50.57
CA THR A 1061 -9.15 -28.22 51.27
C THR A 1061 -8.35 -29.11 50.36
N LYS A 1062 -7.17 -28.63 49.92
CA LYS A 1062 -6.14 -29.45 49.26
C LYS A 1062 -5.63 -30.47 50.28
N HIS A 1063 -5.95 -31.74 50.09
CA HIS A 1063 -5.22 -32.81 50.75
C HIS A 1063 -3.89 -33.00 50.01
N ASN A 1064 -2.78 -32.67 50.67
CA ASN A 1064 -1.49 -33.25 50.31
C ASN A 1064 -1.57 -34.74 50.62
N LEU A 1065 -1.77 -35.57 49.59
CA LEU A 1065 -1.57 -37.01 49.72
C LEU A 1065 -0.10 -37.23 50.13
N PRO A 1066 0.19 -38.00 51.19
CA PRO A 1066 1.56 -38.32 51.55
C PRO A 1066 2.24 -39.03 50.39
N GLU A 1067 3.50 -38.66 50.09
CA GLU A 1067 4.33 -39.36 49.11
C GLU A 1067 4.44 -40.84 49.53
N ILE A 1068 3.76 -41.72 48.79
CA ILE A 1068 3.96 -43.15 48.92
C ILE A 1068 5.25 -43.45 48.14
N ALA A 1069 6.38 -43.45 48.83
CA ALA A 1069 7.61 -44.00 48.28
C ALA A 1069 7.35 -45.45 47.85
N ALA A 1070 7.71 -45.82 46.62
CA ALA A 1070 7.68 -47.23 46.21
C ALA A 1070 8.53 -48.01 47.21
N LYS A 1071 7.95 -49.03 47.86
CA LYS A 1071 8.73 -49.96 48.67
C LYS A 1071 9.42 -50.93 47.71
N PRO A 1072 10.74 -50.83 47.46
CA PRO A 1072 11.41 -51.80 46.62
C PRO A 1072 11.33 -53.16 47.29
N ARG A 1073 10.88 -54.16 46.53
CA ARG A 1073 10.80 -55.54 46.99
C ARG A 1073 12.24 -56.06 47.21
N GLN A 1074 12.58 -56.47 48.43
CA GLN A 1074 13.96 -56.86 48.79
C GLN A 1074 14.34 -58.30 48.37
N ASP A 1075 13.38 -59.09 47.90
CA ASP A 1075 13.53 -60.49 47.48
C ASP A 1075 13.87 -60.66 45.98
N LEU A 1076 14.18 -59.57 45.26
CA LEU A 1076 14.45 -59.62 43.81
C LEU A 1076 15.89 -60.02 43.50
N MET A 1077 16.06 -60.92 42.55
CA MET A 1077 17.34 -61.29 41.95
C MET A 1077 17.79 -60.23 40.92
N PHE A 1078 19.08 -59.92 40.90
CA PHE A 1078 19.68 -58.94 39.98
C PHE A 1078 19.05 -57.53 40.04
N GLY A 1079 18.66 -57.09 41.24
CA GLY A 1079 18.07 -55.77 41.45
C GLY A 1079 18.99 -54.62 40.99
N ASN A 1080 18.49 -53.74 40.13
CA ASN A 1080 19.24 -52.60 39.56
C ASN A 1080 18.83 -51.23 40.13
N GLY A 1081 18.06 -51.22 41.22
CA GLY A 1081 17.50 -50.01 41.83
C GLY A 1081 16.10 -49.62 41.30
N LEU A 1082 15.68 -50.13 40.15
CA LEU A 1082 14.33 -49.93 39.58
C LEU A 1082 13.52 -51.23 39.50
N GLY A 1083 14.18 -52.38 39.39
CA GLY A 1083 13.52 -53.68 39.30
C GLY A 1083 14.49 -54.86 39.31
N GLY A 1084 13.96 -56.07 39.25
CA GLY A 1084 14.70 -57.33 39.24
C GLY A 1084 13.79 -58.54 39.02
N PHE A 1085 14.38 -59.72 38.83
CA PHE A 1085 13.62 -60.97 38.64
C PHE A 1085 13.12 -61.52 39.97
N THR A 1086 11.94 -62.15 39.97
CA THR A 1086 11.49 -62.96 41.11
C THR A 1086 12.43 -64.13 41.39
N PRO A 1087 12.48 -64.67 42.62
CA PRO A 1087 13.34 -65.82 42.95
C PRO A 1087 13.14 -67.07 42.08
N ASP A 1088 11.96 -67.25 41.48
CA ASP A 1088 11.66 -68.35 40.56
C ASP A 1088 12.01 -68.04 39.09
N GLY A 1089 12.49 -66.82 38.80
CA GLY A 1089 12.89 -66.34 37.48
C GLY A 1089 11.74 -66.15 36.48
N ARG A 1090 10.48 -66.21 36.91
CA ARG A 1090 9.31 -66.17 36.00
C ARG A 1090 8.80 -64.76 35.72
N GLU A 1091 9.06 -63.81 36.60
CA GLU A 1091 8.56 -62.44 36.49
C GLU A 1091 9.71 -61.45 36.65
N TYR A 1092 9.68 -60.37 35.87
CA TYR A 1092 10.54 -59.21 36.10
C TYR A 1092 9.71 -58.11 36.74
N VAL A 1093 10.00 -57.78 37.99
CA VAL A 1093 9.22 -56.81 38.78
C VAL A 1093 9.90 -55.44 38.70
N ILE A 1094 9.14 -54.44 38.26
CA ILE A 1094 9.56 -53.04 38.22
C ILE A 1094 8.81 -52.28 39.32
N SER A 1095 9.53 -51.49 40.11
CA SER A 1095 8.98 -50.61 41.14
C SER A 1095 9.11 -49.16 40.67
N THR A 1096 7.99 -48.53 40.33
CA THR A 1096 7.92 -47.12 39.96
C THR A 1096 7.28 -46.30 41.08
N ALA A 1097 7.70 -45.04 41.21
CA ALA A 1097 7.11 -44.04 42.10
C ALA A 1097 7.10 -42.67 41.40
N ARG A 1098 6.43 -41.68 42.01
CA ARG A 1098 6.48 -40.30 41.51
C ARG A 1098 7.94 -39.80 41.51
N GLY A 1099 8.50 -39.53 40.34
CA GLY A 1099 9.91 -39.14 40.15
C GLY A 1099 10.90 -40.29 39.99
N GLN A 1100 10.46 -41.55 40.07
CA GLN A 1100 11.25 -42.76 39.83
C GLN A 1100 10.62 -43.57 38.68
N VAL A 1101 11.09 -43.28 37.46
CA VAL A 1101 10.62 -43.87 36.19
C VAL A 1101 11.72 -44.72 35.56
N THR A 1102 11.36 -45.61 34.62
CA THR A 1102 12.37 -46.36 33.86
C THR A 1102 13.12 -45.46 32.88
N PRO A 1103 14.37 -45.78 32.51
CA PRO A 1103 15.17 -44.93 31.60
C PRO A 1103 14.57 -44.78 30.19
N ALA A 1104 13.78 -45.75 29.76
CA ALA A 1104 12.99 -45.75 28.53
C ALA A 1104 11.61 -46.36 28.84
N PRO A 1105 10.58 -46.09 28.01
CA PRO A 1105 9.28 -46.73 28.18
C PRO A 1105 9.39 -48.26 28.19
N TRP A 1106 8.86 -48.88 29.23
CA TRP A 1106 8.72 -50.30 29.38
C TRP A 1106 7.27 -50.69 29.19
N VAL A 1107 6.97 -51.46 28.15
CA VAL A 1107 5.60 -51.77 27.77
C VAL A 1107 5.25 -53.24 27.93
N ASN A 1108 4.01 -53.51 28.32
CA ASN A 1108 3.39 -54.82 28.28
C ASN A 1108 2.44 -54.90 27.08
N VAL A 1109 2.54 -55.97 26.30
CA VAL A 1109 1.64 -56.23 25.17
C VAL A 1109 0.63 -57.28 25.58
N LEU A 1110 -0.65 -56.92 25.60
CA LEU A 1110 -1.76 -57.82 25.88
C LEU A 1110 -2.51 -58.06 24.57
N ALA A 1111 -2.42 -59.26 23.99
CA ALA A 1111 -3.04 -59.52 22.69
C ALA A 1111 -3.63 -60.94 22.56
N ASN A 1112 -4.70 -61.03 21.77
CA ASN A 1112 -5.33 -62.24 21.27
C ASN A 1112 -5.77 -62.01 19.79
N PRO A 1113 -6.39 -62.98 19.09
CA PRO A 1113 -6.74 -62.80 17.67
C PRO A 1113 -7.65 -61.61 17.33
N ASN A 1114 -8.48 -61.15 18.27
CA ASN A 1114 -9.48 -60.11 18.02
C ASN A 1114 -9.17 -58.79 18.72
N PHE A 1115 -8.28 -58.79 19.71
CA PHE A 1115 -8.01 -57.65 20.58
C PHE A 1115 -6.52 -57.56 20.87
N GLY A 1116 -5.99 -56.35 20.87
CA GLY A 1116 -4.73 -56.10 21.54
C GLY A 1116 -4.61 -54.71 22.12
N THR A 1117 -3.75 -54.58 23.12
CA THR A 1117 -3.39 -53.31 23.73
C THR A 1117 -1.93 -53.32 24.17
N VAL A 1118 -1.30 -52.15 24.15
CA VAL A 1118 0.02 -51.91 24.74
C VAL A 1118 -0.17 -50.99 25.93
N VAL A 1119 0.42 -51.33 27.08
CA VAL A 1119 0.38 -50.51 28.30
C VAL A 1119 1.80 -50.27 28.81
N SER A 1120 2.21 -49.00 28.95
CA SER A 1120 3.52 -48.63 29.50
C SER A 1120 3.53 -48.62 31.04
N GLU A 1121 4.73 -48.55 31.62
CA GLU A 1121 4.95 -48.39 33.05
C GLU A 1121 4.42 -47.06 33.61
N ASN A 1122 4.29 -46.04 32.76
CA ASN A 1122 3.65 -44.76 33.09
C ASN A 1122 2.15 -44.73 32.79
N GLY A 1123 1.58 -45.85 32.32
CA GLY A 1123 0.14 -45.98 32.06
C GLY A 1123 -0.31 -45.49 30.68
N ALA A 1124 0.63 -45.24 29.75
CA ALA A 1124 0.28 -44.95 28.37
C ALA A 1124 -0.35 -46.19 27.73
N ALA A 1125 -1.55 -46.04 27.17
CA ALA A 1125 -2.26 -47.13 26.53
C ALA A 1125 -2.66 -46.81 25.08
N TYR A 1126 -2.62 -47.85 24.24
CA TYR A 1126 -3.17 -47.84 22.90
C TYR A 1126 -3.73 -49.22 22.56
N THR A 1127 -4.98 -49.25 22.07
CA THR A 1127 -5.79 -50.45 21.86
C THR A 1127 -6.25 -50.58 20.41
N TRP A 1128 -6.34 -51.81 19.91
CA TRP A 1128 -6.80 -52.14 18.56
C TRP A 1128 -7.67 -53.41 18.53
N SER A 1129 -8.41 -53.56 17.43
CA SER A 1129 -9.16 -54.78 17.11
C SER A 1129 -8.49 -55.48 15.93
N GLU A 1130 -8.23 -56.78 16.01
CA GLU A 1130 -7.59 -57.62 14.97
C GLU A 1130 -6.18 -57.18 14.50
N ASN A 1131 -6.01 -55.95 13.98
CA ASN A 1131 -4.77 -55.43 13.40
C ASN A 1131 -4.32 -54.11 14.06
N ALA A 1132 -3.12 -54.12 14.65
CA ALA A 1132 -2.55 -52.96 15.37
C ALA A 1132 -2.18 -51.76 14.47
N HIS A 1133 -2.12 -51.97 13.16
CA HIS A 1133 -1.83 -50.93 12.17
C HIS A 1133 -3.12 -50.33 11.59
N GLU A 1134 -4.04 -51.17 11.10
CA GLU A 1134 -5.22 -50.71 10.35
C GLU A 1134 -6.43 -50.39 11.23
N PHE A 1135 -6.63 -51.12 12.34
CA PHE A 1135 -7.86 -51.10 13.12
C PHE A 1135 -7.62 -50.62 14.56
N ARG A 1136 -6.95 -49.48 14.63
CA ARG A 1136 -6.69 -48.72 15.86
C ARG A 1136 -7.99 -48.23 16.46
N LEU A 1137 -8.25 -48.53 17.74
CA LEU A 1137 -9.41 -47.98 18.46
C LEU A 1137 -9.06 -46.67 19.15
N THR A 1138 -7.84 -46.55 19.68
CA THR A 1138 -7.31 -45.34 20.33
C THR A 1138 -6.07 -44.82 19.58
N PRO A 1139 -5.60 -43.59 19.79
CA PRO A 1139 -4.39 -43.09 19.13
C PRO A 1139 -3.11 -43.72 19.69
N TRP A 1140 -2.07 -43.89 18.85
CA TRP A 1140 -0.71 -44.21 19.29
C TRP A 1140 0.23 -43.04 18.98
N TYR A 1141 0.86 -42.46 20.01
CA TYR A 1141 1.67 -41.25 19.86
C TYR A 1141 3.16 -41.49 19.58
N ASN A 1142 3.67 -42.70 19.87
CA ASN A 1142 5.10 -43.05 19.75
C ASN A 1142 6.06 -41.97 20.33
N ASP A 1143 5.74 -41.46 21.53
CA ASP A 1143 6.52 -40.44 22.24
C ASP A 1143 7.25 -41.09 23.44
N PRO A 1144 8.56 -41.35 23.37
CA PRO A 1144 9.31 -41.96 24.47
C PRO A 1144 9.64 -40.99 25.62
N VAL A 1145 9.47 -39.69 25.42
CA VAL A 1145 9.79 -38.65 26.41
C VAL A 1145 8.63 -38.50 27.37
N SER A 1146 7.48 -38.07 26.87
CA SER A 1146 6.29 -37.81 27.70
C SER A 1146 5.53 -39.10 28.00
N ASP A 1147 5.53 -40.06 27.06
CA ASP A 1147 4.77 -41.31 27.13
C ASP A 1147 3.28 -41.06 27.48
N SER A 1148 2.63 -40.23 26.66
CA SER A 1148 1.23 -39.89 26.81
C SER A 1148 0.30 -41.01 26.33
N SER A 1149 -0.82 -41.19 27.04
CA SER A 1149 -1.85 -42.16 26.70
C SER A 1149 -2.85 -41.62 25.68
N GLY A 1150 -3.29 -42.47 24.74
CA GLY A 1150 -4.46 -42.20 23.88
C GLY A 1150 -5.80 -42.49 24.57
N GLU A 1151 -5.74 -42.98 25.81
CA GLU A 1151 -6.89 -43.39 26.62
C GLU A 1151 -6.91 -42.62 27.94
N ALA A 1152 -8.06 -42.07 28.29
CA ALA A 1152 -8.28 -41.38 29.55
C ALA A 1152 -9.70 -41.67 30.07
N PHE A 1153 -9.82 -41.86 31.38
CA PHE A 1153 -11.09 -41.91 32.10
C PHE A 1153 -11.19 -40.69 33.00
N TYR A 1154 -12.22 -39.87 32.79
CA TYR A 1154 -12.52 -38.73 33.65
C TYR A 1154 -13.44 -39.18 34.77
N ILE A 1155 -13.02 -39.00 36.03
CA ILE A 1155 -13.79 -39.45 37.20
C ILE A 1155 -14.24 -38.23 37.99
N ARG A 1156 -15.51 -37.87 37.84
CA ARG A 1156 -16.06 -36.74 38.58
C ARG A 1156 -16.45 -37.13 40.01
N ASP A 1157 -15.91 -36.42 40.98
CA ASP A 1157 -16.46 -36.34 42.33
C ASP A 1157 -17.76 -35.52 42.28
N GLU A 1158 -18.91 -36.17 42.41
CA GLU A 1158 -20.23 -35.51 42.36
C GLU A 1158 -20.48 -34.54 43.53
N GLU A 1159 -19.76 -34.67 44.65
CA GLU A 1159 -19.88 -33.73 45.78
C GLU A 1159 -19.03 -32.46 45.56
N ARG A 1160 -17.83 -32.62 44.97
CA ARG A 1160 -16.87 -31.52 44.79
C ARG A 1160 -16.90 -30.89 43.40
N GLY A 1161 -17.44 -31.60 42.42
CA GLY A 1161 -17.42 -31.22 41.01
C GLY A 1161 -16.03 -31.31 40.35
N HIS A 1162 -15.05 -31.93 41.00
CA HIS A 1162 -13.69 -32.12 40.48
C HIS A 1162 -13.61 -33.42 39.66
N PHE A 1163 -12.82 -33.46 38.59
CA PHE A 1163 -12.58 -34.62 37.74
C PHE A 1163 -11.26 -35.34 38.03
#